data_AF-A0A7C7L355-F1
#
_entry.id   AF-A0A7C7L355-F1
#
_cell.length_a   1.000
_cell.length_b   1.000
_cell.length_c   1.000
_cell.angle_alpha   90.00
_cell.angle_beta   90.00
_cell.angle_gamma   90.00
#
_symmetry.space_group_name_H-M   'P 1'
#
loop_
_entity.id
_entity.type
_entity.pdbx_description
1 polymer ?
#
loop_
_entity_poly.entity_id
_entity_poly.type
_entity_poly.pdbx_seq_one_letter_code
_entity_poly.pdbx_strand_id
1 'polypeptide(L)'
;MRTFSADLHIHSHYSRATSRESTPEEYHRWACLKGLSLLGTGDCTHPGWREELREKLERSDDGLYRLRADLRARVEADLPSSCRRKVRFVPSAEISCIYKKADRTRKIHILLILPDLEAAERLFGELSKIGNLESDGRPILGLDAKVLFDIVLEVSPESLYIPAHIWTPHFSLFGANSGFDAMEECFEDFIPHIAALETGLSSDPPMNWRLSALDPFPLVSHSDAHSPKNLAREADLFEAELSYGGLSRALRGEGEDRLLGTVEFFPEEGKYHYDGHRSCGVRWHPRQTICAGGICPVCGRKVTVGVLHRVEELADRPEGFRPPSARPYESLVPLPEVIGDALSAGPNAKKVEDLYHRLLSRIGPELFVLREAPLEDISKVDLLVAEGVRRIREGELEVLPGYDGEYGKVRVFREGEREKLRGQVALIELPSRERTESPELSFPAVQSRTRGEVVPEPSAGLDPSQEEAVNSPGPVVVVAGPGTGKTGTLAHRAARLIWEGVSPEYIAAVTFTNRAAGEMRERVRSIVGEEARGVWAGTFHSLCLELLRGIGGRSFRVVDDVEARGILEEVLVAREEKGRASALYEALCRARARGEEGGELLAAYRKRLREYGLWDYEELLWDALDLLGDPEALREARERFQHLLVDEFQDVNLPQYKL
;
A
#
# COMPACT_ATOMS: atom_id res chain seq x y z
N MET A 1 -7.49 25.70 -20.84
CA MET A 1 -8.32 24.81 -20.02
C MET A 1 -8.58 25.53 -18.72
N ARG A 2 -9.84 25.82 -18.40
CA ARG A 2 -10.23 26.18 -17.02
C ARG A 2 -10.44 24.90 -16.19
N THR A 3 -10.78 23.77 -16.79
CA THR A 3 -10.94 22.51 -16.05
C THR A 3 -9.68 21.66 -16.04
N PHE A 4 -9.32 21.10 -14.89
CA PHE A 4 -8.22 20.16 -14.76
C PHE A 4 -8.37 19.25 -13.53
N SER A 5 -7.72 18.11 -13.56
CA SER A 5 -7.59 17.20 -12.41
C SER A 5 -6.20 17.32 -11.78
N ALA A 6 -6.14 17.20 -10.45
CA ALA A 6 -4.90 17.30 -9.70
C ALA A 6 -4.76 16.21 -8.63
N ASP A 7 -3.52 15.84 -8.36
CA ASP A 7 -3.14 14.95 -7.27
C ASP A 7 -1.92 15.56 -6.56
N LEU A 8 -2.13 16.16 -5.39
CA LEU A 8 -1.14 17.06 -4.77
C LEU A 8 -0.28 16.38 -3.68
N HIS A 9 -0.67 15.17 -3.27
CA HIS A 9 -0.01 14.41 -2.24
C HIS A 9 0.60 13.12 -2.82
N ILE A 10 1.90 13.15 -3.05
CA ILE A 10 2.68 12.02 -3.57
C ILE A 10 4.03 11.96 -2.84
N HIS A 11 4.76 10.85 -2.97
CA HIS A 11 6.09 10.69 -2.38
C HIS A 11 7.15 10.32 -3.41
N SER A 12 8.33 10.92 -3.28
CA SER A 12 9.49 10.64 -4.11
C SER A 12 10.19 9.34 -3.71
N HIS A 13 11.14 8.89 -4.53
CA HIS A 13 11.99 7.75 -4.20
C HIS A 13 12.91 7.98 -2.98
N TYR A 14 12.95 9.19 -2.40
CA TYR A 14 13.62 9.50 -1.13
C TYR A 14 12.77 9.18 0.11
N SER A 15 11.46 8.97 -0.04
CA SER A 15 10.58 8.54 1.04
C SER A 15 10.69 7.05 1.32
N ARG A 16 10.54 6.65 2.60
CA ARG A 16 10.46 5.22 2.95
C ARG A 16 9.28 4.53 2.28
N ALA A 17 9.44 3.23 2.04
CA ALA A 17 8.41 2.36 1.45
C ALA A 17 7.84 2.85 0.09
N THR A 18 8.60 3.68 -0.62
CA THR A 18 8.21 4.25 -1.92
C THR A 18 8.99 3.58 -3.05
N SER A 19 8.41 3.54 -4.25
CA SER A 19 9.05 2.97 -5.44
C SER A 19 10.31 3.74 -5.81
N ARG A 20 11.34 3.04 -6.32
CA ARG A 20 12.50 3.70 -6.95
C ARG A 20 12.13 4.41 -8.25
N GLU A 21 10.99 4.07 -8.83
CA GLU A 21 10.44 4.71 -10.02
C GLU A 21 9.70 6.01 -9.70
N SER A 22 9.61 6.44 -8.43
CA SER A 22 8.99 7.70 -8.04
C SER A 22 9.87 8.91 -8.41
N THR A 23 10.14 9.08 -9.70
CA THR A 23 10.95 10.15 -10.32
C THR A 23 10.07 11.11 -11.11
N PRO A 24 10.53 12.34 -11.44
CA PRO A 24 9.70 13.31 -12.17
C PRO A 24 9.27 12.82 -13.56
N GLU A 25 10.11 12.03 -14.23
CA GLU A 25 9.83 11.44 -15.54
C GLU A 25 8.68 10.44 -15.49
N GLU A 26 8.72 9.51 -14.54
CA GLU A 26 7.69 8.49 -14.40
C GLU A 26 6.39 9.07 -13.84
N TYR A 27 6.45 10.08 -12.97
CA TYR A 27 5.27 10.83 -12.57
C TYR A 27 4.64 11.58 -13.76
N HIS A 28 5.42 12.17 -14.65
CA HIS A 28 4.89 12.76 -15.90
C HIS A 28 4.24 11.70 -16.78
N ARG A 29 4.90 10.54 -16.96
CA ARG A 29 4.37 9.39 -17.74
C ARG A 29 3.01 8.96 -17.19
N TRP A 30 2.95 8.66 -15.90
CA TRP A 30 1.74 8.17 -15.26
C TRP A 30 0.64 9.22 -15.14
N ALA A 31 0.96 10.50 -14.95
CA ALA A 31 -0.05 11.56 -15.03
C ALA A 31 -0.70 11.64 -16.42
N CYS A 32 0.06 11.43 -17.50
CA CYS A 32 -0.51 11.33 -18.84
C CYS A 32 -1.44 10.12 -18.96
N LEU A 33 -1.02 8.93 -18.50
CA LEU A 33 -1.83 7.71 -18.58
C LEU A 33 -3.09 7.79 -17.71
N LYS A 34 -2.98 8.33 -16.50
CA LYS A 34 -4.08 8.51 -15.55
C LYS A 34 -5.01 9.65 -15.95
N GLY A 35 -4.48 10.69 -16.58
CA GLY A 35 -5.23 11.86 -17.02
C GLY A 35 -5.21 13.02 -16.04
N LEU A 36 -4.12 13.17 -15.28
CA LEU A 36 -3.86 14.30 -14.39
C LEU A 36 -3.19 15.45 -15.17
N SER A 37 -3.49 16.69 -14.79
CA SER A 37 -2.83 17.87 -15.39
C SER A 37 -1.96 18.63 -14.41
N LEU A 38 -2.17 18.45 -13.11
CA LEU A 38 -1.36 19.01 -12.04
C LEU A 38 -0.97 17.92 -11.04
N LEU A 39 0.30 17.89 -10.67
CA LEU A 39 0.82 17.02 -9.61
C LEU A 39 1.49 17.85 -8.54
N GLY A 40 1.36 17.44 -7.29
CA GLY A 40 2.35 17.77 -6.28
C GLY A 40 3.71 17.17 -6.64
N THR A 41 4.82 17.77 -6.23
CA THR A 41 6.13 17.14 -6.41
C THR A 41 6.37 16.03 -5.40
N GLY A 42 5.71 16.09 -4.23
CA GLY A 42 6.11 15.34 -3.06
C GLY A 42 7.47 15.80 -2.52
N ASP A 43 7.68 15.61 -1.22
CA ASP A 43 8.98 15.65 -0.54
C ASP A 43 9.91 16.84 -0.86
N CYS A 44 9.39 18.00 -1.31
CA CYS A 44 10.25 19.07 -1.84
C CYS A 44 11.15 19.74 -0.79
N THR A 45 10.91 19.46 0.49
CA THR A 45 11.77 19.87 1.60
C THR A 45 13.04 19.02 1.71
N HIS A 46 13.07 17.82 1.14
CA HIS A 46 14.27 16.99 1.08
C HIS A 46 15.30 17.58 0.09
N PRO A 47 16.56 17.84 0.50
CA PRO A 47 17.52 18.56 -0.34
C PRO A 47 17.94 17.79 -1.59
N GLY A 48 18.19 16.47 -1.48
CA GLY A 48 18.53 15.62 -2.65
C GLY A 48 17.42 15.61 -3.70
N TRP A 49 16.17 15.33 -3.30
CA TRP A 49 15.01 15.45 -4.19
C TRP A 49 14.86 16.85 -4.79
N ARG A 50 15.03 17.91 -4.01
CA ARG A 50 14.92 19.30 -4.51
C ARG A 50 15.99 19.61 -5.56
N GLU A 51 17.20 19.07 -5.43
CA GLU A 51 18.24 19.17 -6.47
C GLU A 51 17.81 18.44 -7.75
N GLU A 52 17.29 17.21 -7.64
CA GLU A 52 16.76 16.46 -8.77
C GLU A 52 15.59 17.18 -9.46
N LEU A 53 14.69 17.79 -8.69
CA LEU A 53 13.60 18.62 -9.22
C LEU A 53 14.15 19.82 -10.01
N ARG A 54 15.20 20.49 -9.54
CA ARG A 54 15.85 21.60 -10.25
C ARG A 54 16.57 21.16 -11.52
N GLU A 55 17.14 19.96 -11.52
CA GLU A 55 17.81 19.39 -12.69
C GLU A 55 16.80 19.03 -13.79
N LYS A 56 15.69 18.39 -13.40
CA LYS A 56 14.75 17.75 -14.33
C LYS A 56 13.55 18.62 -14.70
N LEU A 57 13.16 19.55 -13.84
CA LEU A 57 12.04 20.45 -14.08
C LEU A 57 12.50 21.85 -14.47
N GLU A 58 11.68 22.52 -15.28
CA GLU A 58 11.83 23.93 -15.62
C GLU A 58 10.56 24.71 -15.26
N ARG A 59 10.73 25.94 -14.77
CA ARG A 59 9.60 26.82 -14.45
C ARG A 59 8.93 27.30 -15.74
N SER A 60 7.60 27.25 -15.75
CA SER A 60 6.75 27.68 -16.85
C SER A 60 6.18 29.08 -16.60
N ASP A 61 5.67 29.73 -17.64
CA ASP A 61 5.07 31.08 -17.58
C ASP A 61 3.85 31.16 -16.64
N ASP A 62 3.21 30.01 -16.36
CA ASP A 62 2.08 29.86 -15.44
C ASP A 62 2.52 29.75 -13.95
N GLY A 63 3.81 29.94 -13.67
CA GLY A 63 4.39 29.89 -12.32
C GLY A 63 4.63 28.48 -11.78
N LEU A 64 4.10 27.46 -12.45
CA LEU A 64 4.27 26.04 -12.14
C LEU A 64 5.50 25.46 -12.84
N TYR A 65 5.83 24.21 -12.54
CA TYR A 65 6.96 23.50 -13.14
C TYR A 65 6.49 22.50 -14.20
N ARG A 66 7.34 22.20 -15.18
CA ARG A 66 7.14 21.13 -16.15
C ARG A 66 8.43 20.36 -16.34
N LEU A 67 8.32 19.11 -16.77
CA LEU A 67 9.50 18.33 -17.15
C LEU A 67 10.24 19.03 -18.30
N ARG A 68 11.58 19.10 -18.21
CA ARG A 68 12.42 19.68 -19.26
C ARG A 68 12.12 19.09 -20.63
N ALA A 69 12.23 19.92 -21.67
CA ALA A 69 11.76 19.58 -23.01
C ALA A 69 12.37 18.28 -23.58
N ASP A 70 13.65 18.02 -23.31
CA ASP A 70 14.36 16.82 -23.77
C ASP A 70 13.90 15.55 -23.02
N LEU A 71 13.76 15.61 -21.69
CA LEU A 71 13.25 14.52 -20.88
C LEU A 71 11.78 14.23 -21.22
N ARG A 72 10.97 15.28 -21.35
CA ARG A 72 9.57 15.18 -21.77
C ARG A 72 9.43 14.51 -23.12
N ALA A 73 10.23 14.90 -24.11
CA ALA A 73 10.18 14.28 -25.44
C ALA A 73 10.51 12.78 -25.40
N ARG A 74 11.47 12.36 -24.55
CA ARG A 74 11.80 10.95 -24.35
C ARG A 74 10.63 10.17 -23.73
N VAL A 75 10.03 10.71 -22.66
CA VAL A 75 8.90 10.07 -21.97
C VAL A 75 7.68 9.98 -22.89
N GLU A 76 7.35 11.05 -23.62
CA GLU A 76 6.18 11.09 -24.49
C GLU A 76 6.32 10.25 -25.76
N ALA A 77 7.54 9.86 -26.15
CA ALA A 77 7.79 8.99 -27.30
C ALA A 77 7.07 7.63 -27.17
N ASP A 78 7.05 7.06 -25.96
CA ASP A 78 6.44 5.76 -25.66
C ASP A 78 4.95 5.88 -25.26
N LEU A 79 4.43 7.10 -25.10
CA LEU A 79 3.05 7.33 -24.68
C LEU A 79 2.07 7.29 -25.86
N PRO A 80 0.89 6.66 -25.69
CA PRO A 80 -0.19 6.77 -26.65
C PRO A 80 -0.56 8.23 -26.89
N SER A 81 -0.74 8.61 -28.16
CA SER A 81 -1.07 9.99 -28.55
C SER A 81 -2.35 10.52 -27.87
N SER A 82 -3.30 9.64 -27.60
CA SER A 82 -4.55 9.89 -26.85
C SER A 82 -4.34 10.29 -25.39
N CYS A 83 -3.20 9.95 -24.78
CA CYS A 83 -2.88 10.25 -23.39
C CYS A 83 -1.95 11.45 -23.22
N ARG A 84 -1.28 11.91 -24.29
CA ARG A 84 -0.34 13.03 -24.22
C ARG A 84 -1.08 14.30 -23.83
N ARG A 85 -0.63 14.96 -22.76
CA ARG A 85 -1.29 16.17 -22.24
C ARG A 85 -0.30 17.13 -21.58
N LYS A 86 -0.79 18.33 -21.30
CA LYS A 86 -0.05 19.32 -20.50
C LYS A 86 -0.10 18.89 -19.03
N VAL A 87 1.04 18.40 -18.52
CA VAL A 87 1.26 18.11 -17.11
C VAL A 87 2.08 19.25 -16.48
N ARG A 88 1.72 19.62 -15.26
CA ARG A 88 2.42 20.59 -14.42
C ARG A 88 2.71 19.99 -13.06
N PHE A 89 3.75 20.50 -12.42
CA PHE A 89 4.14 20.18 -11.06
C PHE A 89 4.07 21.43 -10.20
N VAL A 90 3.53 21.29 -8.99
CA VAL A 90 3.57 22.30 -7.92
C VAL A 90 4.39 21.73 -6.76
N PRO A 91 5.35 22.47 -6.20
CA PRO A 91 6.11 22.00 -5.05
C PRO A 91 5.17 21.63 -3.89
N SER A 92 5.29 20.39 -3.42
CA SER A 92 4.56 19.91 -2.24
C SER A 92 5.44 19.03 -1.34
N ALA A 93 5.12 19.00 -0.05
CA ALA A 93 5.77 18.15 0.92
C ALA A 93 4.80 17.76 2.05
N GLU A 94 4.89 16.51 2.51
CA GLU A 94 4.23 16.07 3.74
C GLU A 94 5.24 16.14 4.89
N ILE A 95 4.83 16.73 6.02
CA ILE A 95 5.63 16.80 7.24
C ILE A 95 4.93 15.99 8.34
N SER A 96 5.66 15.05 8.96
CA SER A 96 5.14 14.27 10.08
C SER A 96 5.46 14.96 11.41
N CYS A 97 4.46 15.59 12.01
CA CYS A 97 4.54 16.21 13.34
C CYS A 97 4.26 15.19 14.45
N ILE A 98 5.26 14.92 15.30
CA ILE A 98 5.13 14.07 16.49
C ILE A 98 5.50 14.87 17.73
N TYR A 99 4.55 15.11 18.62
CA TYR A 99 4.76 16.01 19.77
C TYR A 99 3.83 15.65 20.93
N LYS A 100 4.10 16.18 22.12
CA LYS A 100 3.21 16.04 23.27
C LYS A 100 2.29 17.25 23.37
N LYS A 101 0.98 17.03 23.48
CA LYS A 101 -0.02 18.06 23.75
C LYS A 101 -1.15 17.47 24.59
N ALA A 102 -1.53 18.16 25.67
CA ALA A 102 -2.49 17.69 26.67
C ALA A 102 -2.18 16.26 27.18
N ASP A 103 -0.93 16.04 27.63
CA ASP A 103 -0.41 14.76 28.17
C ASP A 103 -0.48 13.53 27.26
N ARG A 104 -0.87 13.71 25.99
CA ARG A 104 -0.88 12.66 24.96
C ARG A 104 0.20 12.91 23.93
N THR A 105 0.78 11.83 23.39
CA THR A 105 1.64 11.92 22.21
C THR A 105 0.74 12.00 20.98
N ARG A 106 0.80 13.13 20.28
CA ARG A 106 0.07 13.42 19.06
C ARG A 106 0.95 13.12 17.86
N LYS A 107 0.33 12.60 16.80
CA LYS A 107 0.99 12.30 15.53
C LYS A 107 0.06 12.77 14.43
N ILE A 108 0.48 13.76 13.67
CA ILE A 108 -0.29 14.34 12.58
C ILE A 108 0.64 14.55 11.39
N HIS A 109 0.14 14.23 10.21
CA HIS A 109 0.77 14.64 8.97
C HIS A 109 0.10 15.89 8.41
N ILE A 110 0.94 16.77 7.87
CA ILE A 110 0.53 18.03 7.27
C ILE A 110 1.10 18.06 5.86
N LEU A 111 0.22 18.21 4.87
CA LEU A 111 0.56 18.50 3.49
C LEU A 111 0.75 20.01 3.32
N LEU A 112 1.88 20.38 2.75
CA LEU A 112 2.23 21.76 2.40
C LEU A 112 2.32 21.87 0.88
N ILE A 113 1.62 22.86 0.31
CA ILE A 113 1.79 23.25 -1.10
C ILE A 113 2.47 24.61 -1.13
N LEU A 114 3.61 24.68 -1.81
CA LEU A 114 4.49 25.84 -1.81
C LEU A 114 4.46 26.54 -3.19
N PRO A 115 4.61 27.87 -3.26
CA PRO A 115 4.54 28.62 -4.52
C PRO A 115 5.70 28.31 -5.47
N ASP A 116 6.87 27.98 -4.94
CA ASP A 116 8.08 27.68 -5.71
C ASP A 116 9.12 26.87 -4.91
N LEU A 117 10.15 26.37 -5.60
CA LEU A 117 11.24 25.60 -4.99
C LEU A 117 12.14 26.47 -4.10
N GLU A 118 12.13 27.78 -4.28
CA GLU A 118 12.82 28.74 -3.42
C GLU A 118 12.13 28.84 -2.05
N ALA A 119 10.80 28.80 -1.99
CA ALA A 119 10.05 28.68 -0.74
C ALA A 119 10.35 27.35 -0.04
N ALA A 120 10.43 26.25 -0.78
CA ALA A 120 10.84 24.95 -0.24
C ALA A 120 12.26 24.98 0.37
N GLU A 121 13.21 25.67 -0.27
CA GLU A 121 14.57 25.86 0.24
C GLU A 121 14.59 26.69 1.53
N ARG A 122 13.86 27.81 1.58
CA ARG A 122 13.74 28.62 2.80
C ARG A 122 13.13 27.81 3.95
N LEU A 123 12.10 27.01 3.66
CA LEU A 123 11.45 26.16 4.66
C LEU A 123 12.39 25.08 5.18
N PHE A 124 13.17 24.44 4.29
CA PHE A 124 14.24 23.52 4.69
C PHE A 124 15.24 24.21 5.64
N GLY A 125 15.64 25.45 5.35
CA GLY A 125 16.53 26.24 6.20
C GLY A 125 16.03 26.43 7.64
N GLU A 126 14.73 26.62 7.84
CA GLU A 126 14.14 26.74 9.18
C GLU A 126 13.92 25.37 9.85
N LEU A 127 13.37 24.39 9.12
CA LEU A 127 13.04 23.07 9.68
C LEU A 127 14.28 22.23 10.00
N SER A 128 15.39 22.41 9.26
CA SER A 128 16.67 21.73 9.53
C SER A 128 17.30 22.13 10.88
N LYS A 129 16.91 23.28 11.45
CA LYS A 129 17.30 23.69 12.81
C LYS A 129 16.60 22.87 13.89
N ILE A 130 15.49 22.20 13.55
CA ILE A 130 14.62 21.47 14.46
C ILE A 130 14.86 19.96 14.37
N GLY A 131 15.03 19.42 13.17
CA GLY A 131 15.21 17.99 12.95
C GLY A 131 15.86 17.63 11.62
N ASN A 132 15.98 16.32 11.35
CA ASN A 132 16.64 15.81 10.17
C ASN A 132 15.67 15.71 8.97
N LEU A 133 15.97 16.46 7.91
CA LEU A 133 15.20 16.47 6.65
C LEU A 133 15.90 15.71 5.51
N GLU A 134 17.07 15.14 5.75
CA GLU A 134 17.92 14.50 4.74
C GLU A 134 17.77 12.97 4.69
N SER A 135 17.15 12.38 5.72
CA SER A 135 17.07 10.92 5.86
C SER A 135 15.83 10.27 5.26
N ASP A 136 14.80 11.06 4.99
CA ASP A 136 13.50 10.61 4.51
C ASP A 136 12.81 11.75 3.75
N GLY A 137 12.16 11.45 2.64
CA GLY A 137 11.36 12.42 1.88
C GLY A 137 10.22 13.03 2.70
N ARG A 138 9.65 12.25 3.64
CA ARG A 138 8.76 12.76 4.69
C ARG A 138 9.51 12.92 6.00
N PRO A 139 9.98 14.13 6.34
CA PRO A 139 10.66 14.34 7.60
C PRO A 139 9.72 14.14 8.78
N ILE A 140 10.20 13.43 9.80
CA ILE A 140 9.52 13.25 11.09
C ILE A 140 10.12 14.23 12.07
N LEU A 141 9.32 15.21 12.50
CA LEU A 141 9.76 16.29 13.36
C LEU A 141 9.07 16.23 14.71
N GLY A 142 9.86 16.48 15.76
CA GLY A 142 9.41 16.66 17.15
C GLY A 142 8.67 17.99 17.36
N LEU A 143 7.75 18.34 16.47
CA LEU A 143 7.23 19.69 16.28
C LEU A 143 5.71 19.71 16.37
N ASP A 144 5.17 20.68 17.12
CA ASP A 144 3.72 20.93 17.17
C ASP A 144 3.24 21.42 15.79
N ALA A 145 2.11 20.89 15.31
CA ALA A 145 1.53 21.26 14.03
C ALA A 145 1.26 22.77 13.93
N LYS A 146 0.87 23.42 15.04
CA LYS A 146 0.71 24.87 15.12
C LYS A 146 2.02 25.61 14.92
N VAL A 147 3.11 25.15 15.54
CA VAL A 147 4.43 25.78 15.38
C VAL A 147 4.96 25.58 13.96
N LEU A 148 4.67 24.43 13.33
CA LEU A 148 4.93 24.25 11.90
C LEU A 148 4.18 25.29 11.06
N PHE A 149 2.92 25.56 11.39
CA PHE A 149 2.12 26.59 10.71
C PHE A 149 2.80 27.96 10.79
N ASP A 150 3.22 28.39 11.99
CA ASP A 150 3.92 29.66 12.21
C ASP A 150 5.18 29.78 11.33
N ILE A 151 6.01 28.74 11.31
CA ILE A 151 7.23 28.70 10.49
C ILE A 151 6.89 28.82 8.99
N VAL A 152 5.87 28.09 8.53
CA VAL A 152 5.44 28.13 7.13
C VAL A 152 4.94 29.55 6.77
N LEU A 153 4.14 30.16 7.64
CA LEU A 153 3.63 31.52 7.43
C LEU A 153 4.75 32.56 7.38
N GLU A 154 5.76 32.44 8.25
CA GLU A 154 6.93 33.34 8.25
C GLU A 154 7.78 33.18 6.97
N VAL A 155 7.98 31.95 6.52
CA VAL A 155 8.81 31.62 5.35
C VAL A 155 8.12 31.93 4.02
N SER A 156 6.82 31.63 3.93
CA SER A 156 6.02 31.71 2.72
C SER A 156 4.53 31.85 3.06
N PRO A 157 4.04 33.09 3.27
CA PRO A 157 2.65 33.34 3.65
C PRO A 157 1.60 32.87 2.64
N GLU A 158 2.01 32.69 1.39
CA GLU A 158 1.16 32.23 0.29
C GLU A 158 0.96 30.71 0.29
N SER A 159 1.76 29.97 1.06
CA SER A 159 1.71 28.50 1.12
C SER A 159 0.34 28.00 1.58
N LEU A 160 -0.06 26.84 1.08
CA LEU A 160 -1.27 26.16 1.50
C LEU A 160 -0.93 25.11 2.54
N TYR A 161 -1.62 25.17 3.67
CA TYR A 161 -1.46 24.26 4.79
C TYR A 161 -2.71 23.37 4.88
N ILE A 162 -2.52 22.06 4.73
CA ILE A 162 -3.60 21.07 4.61
C ILE A 162 -3.31 19.93 5.57
N PRO A 163 -4.13 19.69 6.60
CA PRO A 163 -4.07 18.45 7.39
C PRO A 163 -4.30 17.24 6.47
N ALA A 164 -3.33 16.33 6.42
CA ALA A 164 -3.34 15.18 5.52
C ALA A 164 -4.22 14.04 6.09
N HIS A 165 -4.85 13.28 5.20
CA HIS A 165 -5.64 12.06 5.45
C HIS A 165 -6.27 11.95 6.85
N ILE A 166 -7.18 12.89 7.16
CA ILE A 166 -7.55 13.28 8.54
C ILE A 166 -8.20 12.17 9.39
N TRP A 167 -8.55 11.02 8.83
CA TRP A 167 -9.19 9.89 9.54
C TRP A 167 -8.33 8.62 9.65
N THR A 168 -7.15 8.56 9.02
CA THR A 168 -6.28 7.38 9.12
C THR A 168 -6.01 7.05 10.59
N PRO A 169 -6.08 5.78 11.07
CA PRO A 169 -6.03 5.49 12.52
C PRO A 169 -4.81 6.03 13.28
N HIS A 170 -3.71 6.25 12.57
CA HIS A 170 -2.48 6.86 13.06
C HIS A 170 -2.10 8.05 12.17
N PHE A 171 -1.31 8.97 12.70
CA PHE A 171 -0.70 10.08 11.94
C PHE A 171 -1.69 11.05 11.28
N SER A 172 -2.92 11.13 11.79
CA SER A 172 -3.97 11.99 11.25
C SER A 172 -4.60 12.85 12.34
N LEU A 173 -5.36 13.86 11.91
CA LEU A 173 -6.02 14.81 12.80
C LEU A 173 -7.06 14.14 13.72
N PHE A 174 -7.93 13.27 13.23
CA PHE A 174 -9.00 12.60 13.99
C PHE A 174 -8.76 11.12 14.24
N GLY A 175 -7.58 10.59 13.87
CA GLY A 175 -7.24 9.17 14.00
C GLY A 175 -7.43 8.65 15.43
N ALA A 176 -8.05 7.48 15.56
CA ALA A 176 -8.46 6.91 16.84
C ALA A 176 -7.33 6.75 17.88
N ASN A 177 -6.07 6.55 17.43
CA ASN A 177 -4.96 6.25 18.34
C ASN A 177 -4.18 7.51 18.81
N SER A 178 -4.01 8.50 17.93
CA SER A 178 -3.13 9.66 18.17
C SER A 178 -3.73 11.02 17.83
N GLY A 179 -4.92 11.05 17.22
CA GLY A 179 -5.64 12.24 16.79
C GLY A 179 -6.40 12.92 17.93
N PHE A 180 -6.95 14.10 17.62
CA PHE A 180 -7.73 14.97 18.46
C PHE A 180 -9.24 14.68 18.31
N ASP A 181 -10.04 15.24 19.23
CA ASP A 181 -11.50 15.14 19.16
C ASP A 181 -12.11 16.37 18.47
N ALA A 182 -11.37 17.48 18.40
CA ALA A 182 -11.76 18.72 17.75
C ALA A 182 -10.58 19.42 17.08
N MET A 183 -10.83 20.23 16.05
CA MET A 183 -9.79 20.98 15.32
C MET A 183 -9.10 22.01 16.21
N GLU A 184 -9.85 22.63 17.12
CA GLU A 184 -9.44 23.68 18.05
C GLU A 184 -8.33 23.18 18.98
N GLU A 185 -8.34 21.90 19.34
CA GLU A 185 -7.29 21.30 20.16
C GLU A 185 -5.94 21.21 19.43
N CYS A 186 -5.98 21.06 18.10
CA CYS A 186 -4.79 20.96 17.28
C CYS A 186 -4.28 22.35 16.86
N PHE A 187 -5.14 23.13 16.20
CA PHE A 187 -4.74 24.34 15.48
C PHE A 187 -5.06 25.64 16.22
N GLU A 188 -5.93 25.62 17.24
CA GLU A 188 -6.30 26.81 18.03
C GLU A 188 -6.72 27.97 17.11
N ASP A 189 -6.12 29.16 17.28
CA ASP A 189 -6.44 30.36 16.52
C ASP A 189 -6.04 30.29 15.02
N PHE A 190 -5.35 29.23 14.58
CA PHE A 190 -4.90 29.05 13.19
C PHE A 190 -5.92 28.36 12.28
N ILE A 191 -7.03 27.87 12.84
CA ILE A 191 -8.10 27.23 12.07
C ILE A 191 -8.54 28.05 10.83
N PRO A 192 -8.75 29.38 10.90
CA PRO A 192 -9.18 30.17 9.75
C PRO A 192 -8.18 30.20 8.57
N HIS A 193 -6.94 29.74 8.77
CA HIS A 193 -5.91 29.73 7.75
C HIS A 193 -5.66 28.36 7.13
N ILE A 194 -6.36 27.31 7.58
CA ILE A 194 -6.32 25.99 6.96
C ILE A 194 -6.97 26.07 5.58
N ALA A 195 -6.23 25.67 4.55
CA ALA A 195 -6.68 25.85 3.17
C ALA A 195 -7.73 24.82 2.74
N ALA A 196 -7.59 23.58 3.21
CA ALA A 196 -8.47 22.45 2.93
C ALA A 196 -8.20 21.33 3.95
N LEU A 197 -9.02 20.28 3.93
CA LEU A 197 -8.82 19.04 4.68
C LEU A 197 -8.74 17.87 3.71
N GLU A 198 -7.69 17.05 3.82
CA GLU A 198 -7.54 15.87 2.97
C GLU A 198 -8.29 14.67 3.58
N THR A 199 -9.23 14.09 2.82
CA THR A 199 -10.02 12.92 3.24
C THR A 199 -9.14 11.70 3.46
N GLY A 200 -8.33 11.38 2.44
CA GLY A 200 -7.46 10.21 2.36
C GLY A 200 -8.22 8.89 2.28
N LEU A 201 -7.50 7.82 1.91
CA LEU A 201 -8.02 6.48 1.59
C LEU A 201 -8.90 5.78 2.64
N SER A 202 -8.99 6.33 3.85
CA SER A 202 -9.77 5.76 4.96
C SER A 202 -11.11 6.45 5.18
N SER A 203 -11.41 7.54 4.47
CA SER A 203 -12.68 8.24 4.56
C SER A 203 -13.09 8.86 3.23
N ASP A 204 -14.37 9.17 3.09
CA ASP A 204 -14.92 9.86 1.94
C ASP A 204 -15.71 11.12 2.38
N PRO A 205 -16.20 11.96 1.45
CA PRO A 205 -16.98 13.13 1.79
C PRO A 205 -18.25 12.82 2.62
N PRO A 206 -19.07 11.79 2.31
CA PRO A 206 -20.17 11.37 3.18
C PRO A 206 -19.79 11.11 4.63
N MET A 207 -18.67 10.46 4.91
CA MET A 207 -18.18 10.27 6.28
C MET A 207 -17.84 11.61 6.95
N ASN A 208 -17.17 12.51 6.23
CA ASN A 208 -16.75 13.82 6.73
C ASN A 208 -17.93 14.78 6.98
N TRP A 209 -18.96 14.74 6.15
CA TRP A 209 -20.18 15.57 6.26
C TRP A 209 -20.96 15.34 7.56
N ARG A 210 -20.67 14.24 8.25
CA ARG A 210 -21.28 13.87 9.53
C ARG A 210 -20.78 14.70 10.71
N LEU A 211 -19.73 15.49 10.53
CA LEU A 211 -19.15 16.37 11.54
C LEU A 211 -19.27 17.83 11.07
N SER A 212 -20.20 18.59 11.66
CA SER A 212 -20.49 19.96 11.21
C SER A 212 -19.32 20.93 11.28
N ALA A 213 -18.36 20.67 12.17
CA ALA A 213 -17.14 21.46 12.29
C ALA A 213 -16.28 21.48 11.01
N LEU A 214 -16.47 20.52 10.10
CA LEU A 214 -15.70 20.42 8.85
C LEU A 214 -16.33 21.22 7.69
N ASP A 215 -17.60 21.64 7.80
CA ASP A 215 -18.33 22.36 6.75
C ASP A 215 -17.63 23.63 6.20
N PRO A 216 -16.89 24.41 7.01
CA PRO A 216 -16.20 25.59 6.50
C PRO A 216 -15.04 25.28 5.54
N PHE A 217 -14.53 24.05 5.54
CA PHE A 217 -13.33 23.68 4.77
C PHE A 217 -13.70 22.95 3.48
N PRO A 218 -13.00 23.22 2.36
CA PRO A 218 -13.01 22.30 1.24
C PRO A 218 -12.41 20.96 1.66
N LEU A 219 -13.07 19.88 1.25
CA LEU A 219 -12.50 18.55 1.29
C LEU A 219 -11.73 18.32 -0.01
N VAL A 220 -10.48 17.89 0.10
CA VAL A 220 -9.62 17.48 -1.02
C VAL A 220 -9.28 16.00 -0.88
N SER A 221 -8.99 15.35 -2.00
CA SER A 221 -8.70 13.92 -2.04
C SER A 221 -7.46 13.67 -2.90
N HIS A 222 -6.45 13.05 -2.31
CA HIS A 222 -5.13 12.89 -2.92
C HIS A 222 -4.59 11.50 -2.67
N SER A 223 -3.83 10.99 -3.64
CA SER A 223 -3.50 9.57 -3.66
C SER A 223 -2.56 9.12 -2.56
N ASP A 224 -1.75 9.98 -1.95
CA ASP A 224 -0.61 9.55 -1.12
C ASP A 224 0.23 8.48 -1.88
N ALA A 225 0.56 8.77 -3.13
CA ALA A 225 1.15 7.79 -4.04
C ALA A 225 2.60 7.45 -3.67
N HIS A 226 2.77 6.24 -3.15
CA HIS A 226 4.08 5.58 -2.92
C HIS A 226 4.63 4.86 -4.17
N SER A 227 3.96 4.99 -5.32
CA SER A 227 4.41 4.49 -6.62
C SER A 227 3.67 5.25 -7.73
N PRO A 228 4.30 5.58 -8.86
CA PRO A 228 3.65 6.32 -9.96
C PRO A 228 2.33 5.71 -10.45
N LYS A 229 2.21 4.38 -10.43
CA LYS A 229 0.98 3.67 -10.83
C LYS A 229 -0.23 3.93 -9.92
N ASN A 230 0.03 4.33 -8.67
CA ASN A 230 -1.00 4.62 -7.66
C ASN A 230 -1.56 6.05 -7.79
N LEU A 231 -0.99 6.89 -8.67
CA LEU A 231 -1.55 8.21 -8.97
C LEU A 231 -3.03 8.13 -9.33
N ALA A 232 -3.78 9.16 -8.94
CA ALA A 232 -5.20 9.32 -9.26
C ALA A 232 -6.13 8.22 -8.73
N ARG A 233 -5.69 7.38 -7.77
CA ARG A 233 -6.66 6.58 -6.98
C ARG A 233 -7.58 7.48 -6.14
N GLU A 234 -7.07 8.66 -5.82
CA GLU A 234 -7.78 9.83 -5.31
C GLU A 234 -7.27 11.05 -6.08
N ALA A 235 -8.15 12.00 -6.40
CA ALA A 235 -7.80 13.22 -7.13
C ALA A 235 -8.85 14.31 -6.95
N ASP A 236 -8.46 15.55 -7.19
CA ASP A 236 -9.37 16.70 -7.18
C ASP A 236 -9.70 17.18 -8.58
N LEU A 237 -10.91 17.73 -8.73
CA LEU A 237 -11.39 18.33 -9.97
C LEU A 237 -11.54 19.84 -9.79
N PHE A 238 -10.86 20.61 -10.63
CA PHE A 238 -10.87 22.07 -10.57
C PHE A 238 -11.50 22.67 -11.82
N GLU A 239 -12.19 23.78 -11.63
CA GLU A 239 -12.41 24.81 -12.65
C GLU A 239 -11.64 26.06 -12.21
N ALA A 240 -10.38 26.14 -12.60
CA ALA A 240 -9.48 27.22 -12.23
C ALA A 240 -8.43 27.52 -13.31
N GLU A 241 -7.79 28.67 -13.18
CA GLU A 241 -6.52 28.90 -13.86
C GLU A 241 -5.49 27.82 -13.44
N LEU A 242 -4.85 27.16 -14.42
CA LEU A 242 -3.78 26.19 -14.16
C LEU A 242 -2.48 26.92 -13.79
N SER A 243 -2.47 27.51 -12.60
CA SER A 243 -1.39 28.25 -11.97
C SER A 243 -1.45 28.04 -10.45
N TYR A 244 -0.38 28.39 -9.72
CA TYR A 244 -0.40 28.35 -8.26
C TYR A 244 -1.49 29.27 -7.68
N GLY A 245 -1.64 30.47 -8.25
CA GLY A 245 -2.66 31.43 -7.83
C GLY A 245 -4.09 30.93 -8.06
N GLY A 246 -4.35 30.27 -9.20
CA GLY A 246 -5.66 29.65 -9.47
C GLY A 246 -5.98 28.51 -8.51
N LEU A 247 -5.01 27.64 -8.23
CA LEU A 247 -5.15 26.58 -7.22
C LEU A 247 -5.44 27.15 -5.83
N SER A 248 -4.67 28.15 -5.39
CA SER A 248 -4.83 28.79 -4.08
C SER A 248 -6.20 29.43 -3.93
N ARG A 249 -6.67 30.19 -4.92
CA ARG A 249 -8.02 30.79 -4.92
C ARG A 249 -9.12 29.73 -4.91
N ALA A 250 -8.97 28.65 -5.68
CA ALA A 250 -9.95 27.57 -5.72
C ALA A 250 -10.14 26.87 -4.37
N LEU A 251 -9.03 26.63 -3.64
CA LEU A 251 -9.06 26.00 -2.32
C LEU A 251 -9.52 26.98 -1.23
N ARG A 252 -9.15 28.25 -1.30
CA ARG A 252 -9.62 29.27 -0.34
C ARG A 252 -11.07 29.72 -0.59
N GLY A 253 -11.68 29.32 -1.71
CA GLY A 253 -13.04 29.72 -2.08
C GLY A 253 -13.14 31.18 -2.55
N GLU A 254 -12.06 31.72 -3.11
CA GLU A 254 -11.94 33.12 -3.53
C GLU A 254 -12.10 33.28 -5.05
N GLY A 255 -12.59 34.45 -5.51
CA GLY A 255 -12.62 34.78 -6.93
C GLY A 255 -13.56 33.92 -7.78
N GLU A 256 -13.18 33.62 -9.02
CA GLU A 256 -13.93 32.75 -9.96
C GLU A 256 -13.45 31.30 -9.95
N ASP A 257 -12.27 31.00 -9.38
CA ASP A 257 -11.68 29.67 -9.38
C ASP A 257 -12.40 28.76 -8.37
N ARG A 258 -12.63 27.50 -8.73
CA ARG A 258 -13.46 26.57 -7.95
C ARG A 258 -12.86 25.18 -7.90
N LEU A 259 -12.84 24.59 -6.70
CA LEU A 259 -12.85 23.13 -6.53
C LEU A 259 -14.25 22.63 -6.86
N LEU A 260 -14.37 21.81 -7.91
CA LEU A 260 -15.64 21.25 -8.39
C LEU A 260 -16.07 20.05 -7.57
N GLY A 261 -15.12 19.23 -7.12
CA GLY A 261 -15.40 17.97 -6.43
C GLY A 261 -14.16 17.07 -6.40
N THR A 262 -14.34 15.85 -5.90
CA THR A 262 -13.26 14.89 -5.69
C THR A 262 -13.54 13.56 -6.38
N VAL A 263 -12.47 12.86 -6.74
CA VAL A 263 -12.46 11.45 -7.11
C VAL A 263 -11.93 10.71 -5.89
N GLU A 264 -12.70 9.76 -5.38
CA GLU A 264 -12.44 9.09 -4.11
C GLU A 264 -12.14 7.60 -4.31
N PHE A 265 -11.30 7.07 -3.44
CA PHE A 265 -11.16 5.65 -3.22
C PHE A 265 -12.33 5.13 -2.37
N PHE A 266 -12.61 3.82 -2.39
CA PHE A 266 -13.61 3.23 -1.50
C PHE A 266 -13.00 3.01 -0.11
N PRO A 267 -13.37 3.79 0.93
CA PRO A 267 -12.80 3.62 2.26
C PRO A 267 -13.09 2.23 2.85
N GLU A 268 -14.15 1.57 2.39
CA GLU A 268 -14.52 0.21 2.75
C GLU A 268 -13.46 -0.82 2.40
N GLU A 269 -12.60 -0.58 1.41
CA GLU A 269 -11.48 -1.47 1.14
C GLU A 269 -10.42 -1.44 2.24
N GLY A 270 -10.40 -0.37 3.05
CA GLY A 270 -9.50 -0.23 4.19
C GLY A 270 -9.59 -1.40 5.17
N LYS A 271 -8.42 -1.88 5.63
CA LYS A 271 -8.27 -2.97 6.61
C LYS A 271 -9.05 -2.80 7.91
N TYR A 272 -9.32 -1.55 8.27
CA TYR A 272 -9.89 -1.14 9.54
C TYR A 272 -11.07 -0.19 9.30
N HIS A 273 -11.86 -0.40 8.24
CA HIS A 273 -13.00 0.45 7.99
C HIS A 273 -14.14 0.17 8.99
N TYR A 274 -14.65 -1.06 9.00
CA TYR A 274 -15.64 -1.54 9.97
C TYR A 274 -14.99 -2.07 11.23
N ASP A 275 -15.82 -2.16 12.27
CA ASP A 275 -15.46 -2.88 13.47
C ASP A 275 -15.45 -4.38 13.21
N GLY A 276 -14.58 -5.09 13.91
CA GLY A 276 -14.76 -6.52 13.93
C GLY A 276 -13.75 -7.32 14.73
N HIS A 277 -13.94 -8.62 14.63
CA HIS A 277 -13.14 -9.62 15.31
C HIS A 277 -13.00 -10.81 14.35
N ARG A 278 -11.92 -10.78 13.56
CA ARG A 278 -11.66 -11.66 12.42
C ARG A 278 -11.70 -13.13 12.79
N SER A 279 -11.12 -13.49 13.93
CA SER A 279 -11.10 -14.90 14.38
C SER A 279 -12.49 -15.48 14.66
N CYS A 280 -13.52 -14.64 14.80
CA CYS A 280 -14.92 -15.08 14.93
C CYS A 280 -15.79 -14.72 13.71
N GLY A 281 -15.22 -14.13 12.66
CA GLY A 281 -15.98 -13.66 11.49
C GLY A 281 -16.96 -12.53 11.80
N VAL A 282 -16.81 -11.84 12.95
CA VAL A 282 -17.68 -10.73 13.33
C VAL A 282 -17.22 -9.48 12.60
N ARG A 283 -18.11 -8.94 11.77
CA ARG A 283 -17.91 -7.70 11.01
C ARG A 283 -19.14 -6.83 11.20
N TRP A 284 -18.96 -5.68 11.83
CA TRP A 284 -20.05 -4.87 12.34
C TRP A 284 -19.93 -3.43 11.91
N HIS A 285 -21.07 -2.86 11.55
CA HIS A 285 -21.22 -1.43 11.52
C HIS A 285 -21.07 -0.89 12.97
N PRO A 286 -20.45 0.28 13.19
CA PRO A 286 -20.16 0.79 14.53
C PRO A 286 -21.33 0.79 15.51
N ARG A 287 -22.54 1.15 15.02
CA ARG A 287 -23.77 1.09 15.82
C ARG A 287 -24.05 -0.29 16.43
N GLN A 288 -23.74 -1.37 15.71
CA GLN A 288 -23.91 -2.73 16.22
C GLN A 288 -22.92 -3.01 17.36
N THR A 289 -21.66 -2.58 17.21
CA THR A 289 -20.63 -2.70 18.25
C THR A 289 -20.99 -1.90 19.50
N ILE A 290 -21.49 -0.67 19.34
CA ILE A 290 -21.97 0.18 20.45
C ILE A 290 -23.12 -0.51 21.18
N CYS A 291 -24.13 -1.01 20.46
CA CYS A 291 -25.24 -1.75 21.06
C CYS A 291 -24.79 -3.03 21.77
N ALA A 292 -23.73 -3.68 21.28
CA ALA A 292 -23.14 -4.89 21.89
C ALA A 292 -22.13 -4.58 23.02
N GLY A 293 -21.96 -3.30 23.40
CA GLY A 293 -21.02 -2.89 24.45
C GLY A 293 -19.54 -3.10 24.09
N GLY A 294 -19.20 -3.17 22.80
CA GLY A 294 -17.83 -3.38 22.33
C GLY A 294 -17.30 -4.80 22.48
N ILE A 295 -18.17 -5.77 22.78
CA ILE A 295 -17.79 -7.16 23.06
C ILE A 295 -18.30 -8.10 21.95
N CYS A 296 -17.40 -8.96 21.48
CA CYS A 296 -17.70 -10.01 20.51
C CYS A 296 -18.64 -11.05 21.13
N PRO A 297 -19.80 -11.35 20.52
CA PRO A 297 -20.83 -12.21 21.11
C PRO A 297 -20.45 -13.70 20.99
N VAL A 298 -19.46 -14.02 20.15
CA VAL A 298 -18.98 -15.38 19.93
C VAL A 298 -17.97 -15.81 20.99
N CYS A 299 -17.03 -14.92 21.35
CA CYS A 299 -15.91 -15.29 22.24
C CYS A 299 -15.76 -14.40 23.48
N GLY A 300 -16.56 -13.35 23.63
CA GLY A 300 -16.51 -12.45 24.79
C GLY A 300 -15.31 -11.48 24.83
N ARG A 301 -14.45 -11.47 23.80
CA ARG A 301 -13.32 -10.53 23.69
C ARG A 301 -13.77 -9.18 23.11
N LYS A 302 -12.97 -8.13 23.33
CA LYS A 302 -13.20 -6.81 22.71
C LYS A 302 -13.14 -6.90 21.19
N VAL A 303 -14.00 -6.14 20.53
CA VAL A 303 -14.01 -5.93 19.08
C VAL A 303 -12.95 -4.89 18.72
N THR A 304 -12.21 -5.10 17.64
CA THR A 304 -11.31 -4.07 17.08
C THR A 304 -12.16 -2.99 16.44
N VAL A 305 -12.00 -1.74 16.89
CA VAL A 305 -12.74 -0.59 16.34
C VAL A 305 -12.10 -0.08 15.05
N GLY A 306 -12.94 0.23 14.07
CA GLY A 306 -12.55 0.75 12.77
C GLY A 306 -12.60 2.28 12.69
N VAL A 307 -12.21 2.81 11.53
CA VAL A 307 -12.25 4.24 11.20
C VAL A 307 -13.68 4.77 11.21
N LEU A 308 -14.64 4.00 10.68
CA LEU A 308 -16.04 4.43 10.69
C LEU A 308 -16.58 4.57 12.12
N HIS A 309 -16.07 3.79 13.07
CA HIS A 309 -16.43 3.94 14.49
C HIS A 309 -15.97 5.27 15.03
N ARG A 310 -14.73 5.67 14.70
CA ARG A 310 -14.20 6.96 15.10
C ARG A 310 -15.00 8.12 14.50
N VAL A 311 -15.47 7.98 13.27
CA VAL A 311 -16.42 8.94 12.67
C VAL A 311 -17.75 8.93 13.44
N GLU A 312 -18.32 7.76 13.76
CA GLU A 312 -19.57 7.64 14.53
C GLU A 312 -19.47 8.29 15.92
N GLU A 313 -18.31 8.16 16.59
CA GLU A 313 -18.04 8.78 17.90
C GLU A 313 -18.09 10.31 17.86
N LEU A 314 -17.51 10.91 16.82
CA LEU A 314 -17.40 12.37 16.71
C LEU A 314 -18.59 13.00 15.96
N ALA A 315 -19.32 12.22 15.18
CA ALA A 315 -20.41 12.72 14.34
C ALA A 315 -21.53 13.40 15.14
N ASP A 316 -21.91 14.60 14.70
CA ASP A 316 -23.08 15.33 15.20
C ASP A 316 -24.28 15.23 14.26
N ARG A 317 -24.13 14.55 13.12
CA ARG A 317 -25.15 14.35 12.10
C ARG A 317 -25.32 12.87 11.76
N PRO A 318 -26.53 12.48 11.31
CA PRO A 318 -26.78 11.11 10.87
C PRO A 318 -26.00 10.78 9.59
N GLU A 319 -25.71 9.50 9.43
CA GLU A 319 -25.20 8.94 8.19
C GLU A 319 -26.11 9.28 6.99
N GLY A 320 -25.51 9.61 5.84
CA GLY A 320 -26.23 10.05 4.64
C GLY A 320 -26.65 11.53 4.66
N PHE A 321 -26.36 12.28 5.73
CA PHE A 321 -26.57 13.73 5.72
C PHE A 321 -25.66 14.41 4.69
N ARG A 322 -26.23 15.32 3.89
CA ARG A 322 -25.50 16.11 2.90
C ARG A 322 -25.64 17.60 3.20
N PRO A 323 -24.56 18.30 3.58
CA PRO A 323 -24.62 19.73 3.88
C PRO A 323 -24.87 20.54 2.60
N PRO A 324 -25.46 21.74 2.70
CA PRO A 324 -25.69 22.61 1.54
C PRO A 324 -24.39 23.02 0.81
N SER A 325 -23.26 23.06 1.52
CA SER A 325 -21.92 23.34 0.98
C SER A 325 -21.25 22.12 0.33
N ALA A 326 -21.86 20.93 0.38
CA ALA A 326 -21.28 19.69 -0.13
C ALA A 326 -21.01 19.75 -1.63
N ARG A 327 -19.74 19.61 -2.00
CA ARG A 327 -19.32 19.38 -3.38
C ARG A 327 -19.60 17.94 -3.80
N PRO A 328 -19.84 17.66 -5.10
CA PRO A 328 -19.94 16.30 -5.61
C PRO A 328 -18.63 15.53 -5.40
N TYR A 329 -18.76 14.21 -5.33
CA TYR A 329 -17.63 13.28 -5.33
C TYR A 329 -17.97 12.08 -6.22
N GLU A 330 -16.94 11.39 -6.71
CA GLU A 330 -17.06 10.20 -7.54
C GLU A 330 -16.17 9.10 -6.97
N SER A 331 -16.76 8.02 -6.41
CA SER A 331 -15.99 6.86 -5.96
C SER A 331 -15.65 5.96 -7.15
N LEU A 332 -14.37 5.75 -7.43
CA LEU A 332 -13.91 4.99 -8.60
C LEU A 332 -13.09 3.77 -8.19
N VAL A 333 -13.22 2.71 -8.99
CA VAL A 333 -12.33 1.55 -8.95
C VAL A 333 -11.26 1.74 -10.04
N PRO A 334 -9.96 1.60 -9.74
CA PRO A 334 -8.89 1.74 -10.73
C PRO A 334 -9.13 0.86 -11.96
N LEU A 335 -8.87 1.39 -13.16
CA LEU A 335 -9.22 0.68 -14.40
C LEU A 335 -8.58 -0.72 -14.53
N PRO A 336 -7.32 -0.97 -14.09
CA PRO A 336 -6.78 -2.33 -14.05
C PRO A 336 -7.59 -3.30 -13.19
N GLU A 337 -8.21 -2.84 -12.11
CA GLU A 337 -9.07 -3.67 -11.26
C GLU A 337 -10.41 -3.96 -11.92
N VAL A 338 -11.01 -2.96 -12.60
CA VAL A 338 -12.22 -3.15 -13.41
C VAL A 338 -11.99 -4.19 -14.51
N ILE A 339 -10.87 -4.07 -15.22
CA ILE A 339 -10.47 -5.02 -16.26
C ILE A 339 -10.15 -6.39 -15.64
N GLY A 340 -9.45 -6.43 -14.52
CA GLY A 340 -9.15 -7.65 -13.78
C GLY A 340 -10.44 -8.41 -13.42
N ASP A 341 -11.44 -7.71 -12.89
CA ASP A 341 -12.71 -8.33 -12.54
C ASP A 341 -13.48 -8.80 -13.79
N ALA A 342 -13.52 -7.98 -14.85
CA ALA A 342 -14.14 -8.34 -16.13
C ALA A 342 -13.51 -9.59 -16.79
N LEU A 343 -12.19 -9.74 -16.66
CA LEU A 343 -11.41 -10.85 -17.22
C LEU A 343 -11.18 -12.02 -16.25
N SER A 344 -11.74 -11.96 -15.04
CA SER A 344 -11.47 -12.88 -13.93
C SER A 344 -9.98 -13.13 -13.74
N ALA A 345 -9.23 -12.05 -13.54
CA ALA A 345 -7.78 -11.99 -13.49
C ALA A 345 -7.31 -11.02 -12.42
N GLY A 346 -6.09 -11.22 -11.90
CA GLY A 346 -5.47 -10.19 -11.06
C GLY A 346 -5.18 -8.92 -11.87
N PRO A 347 -5.22 -7.72 -11.26
CA PRO A 347 -5.02 -6.44 -11.95
C PRO A 347 -3.63 -6.31 -12.61
N ASN A 348 -2.64 -7.08 -12.13
CA ASN A 348 -1.28 -7.10 -12.67
C ASN A 348 -1.06 -8.20 -13.74
N ALA A 349 -2.11 -8.88 -14.20
CA ALA A 349 -1.96 -9.92 -15.22
C ALA A 349 -1.65 -9.29 -16.59
N LYS A 350 -0.77 -9.91 -17.38
CA LYS A 350 -0.39 -9.41 -18.72
C LYS A 350 -1.61 -9.11 -19.62
N LYS A 351 -2.63 -9.97 -19.61
CA LYS A 351 -3.87 -9.73 -20.38
C LYS A 351 -4.67 -8.50 -19.92
N VAL A 352 -4.55 -8.13 -18.64
CA VAL A 352 -5.15 -6.91 -18.07
C VAL A 352 -4.36 -5.69 -18.53
N GLU A 353 -3.03 -5.75 -18.41
CA GLU A 353 -2.12 -4.70 -18.88
C GLU A 353 -2.27 -4.44 -20.39
N ASP A 354 -2.32 -5.49 -21.22
CA ASP A 354 -2.52 -5.37 -22.66
C ASP A 354 -3.87 -4.70 -23.01
N LEU A 355 -4.94 -5.03 -22.27
CA LEU A 355 -6.25 -4.41 -22.47
C LEU A 355 -6.30 -2.98 -21.93
N TYR A 356 -5.64 -2.71 -20.80
CA TYR A 356 -5.48 -1.37 -20.24
C TYR A 356 -4.82 -0.45 -21.26
N HIS A 357 -3.65 -0.80 -21.79
CA HIS A 357 -2.97 0.02 -22.79
C HIS A 357 -3.76 0.15 -24.10
N ARG A 358 -4.54 -0.87 -24.49
CA ARG A 358 -5.44 -0.79 -25.65
C ARG A 358 -6.56 0.22 -25.45
N LEU A 359 -7.19 0.23 -24.27
CA LEU A 359 -8.22 1.22 -23.90
C LEU A 359 -7.61 2.62 -23.90
N LEU A 360 -6.45 2.79 -23.26
CA LEU A 360 -5.75 4.06 -23.23
C LEU A 360 -5.42 4.59 -24.63
N SER A 361 -4.93 3.71 -25.51
CA SER A 361 -4.55 4.07 -26.88
C SER A 361 -5.73 4.40 -27.79
N ARG A 362 -6.90 3.78 -27.59
CA ARG A 362 -8.09 3.97 -28.44
C ARG A 362 -9.03 5.06 -27.95
N ILE A 363 -9.14 5.23 -26.64
CA ILE A 363 -10.17 6.07 -26.02
C ILE A 363 -9.54 7.30 -25.39
N GLY A 364 -8.59 7.11 -24.47
CA GLY A 364 -7.98 8.20 -23.73
C GLY A 364 -7.49 7.79 -22.35
N PRO A 365 -7.02 8.74 -21.53
CA PRO A 365 -6.47 8.45 -20.21
C PRO A 365 -7.49 7.81 -19.26
N GLU A 366 -6.99 7.16 -18.21
CA GLU A 366 -7.78 6.34 -17.27
C GLU A 366 -8.99 7.08 -16.68
N LEU A 367 -8.79 8.27 -16.11
CA LEU A 367 -9.87 9.08 -15.54
C LEU A 367 -10.92 9.44 -16.59
N PHE A 368 -10.52 9.69 -17.84
CA PHE A 368 -11.47 9.94 -18.92
C PHE A 368 -12.28 8.67 -19.25
N VAL A 369 -11.63 7.50 -19.34
CA VAL A 369 -12.31 6.22 -19.58
C VAL A 369 -13.33 5.93 -18.48
N LEU A 370 -12.94 6.07 -17.22
CA LEU A 370 -13.80 5.76 -16.07
C LEU A 370 -14.97 6.73 -15.92
N ARG A 371 -14.78 8.02 -16.23
CA ARG A 371 -15.74 9.08 -15.85
C ARG A 371 -16.55 9.63 -17.02
N GLU A 372 -15.91 9.85 -18.15
CA GLU A 372 -16.45 10.73 -19.21
C GLU A 372 -16.67 10.02 -20.55
N ALA A 373 -15.88 8.99 -20.87
CA ALA A 373 -15.94 8.31 -22.15
C ALA A 373 -17.34 7.71 -22.41
N PRO A 374 -17.91 7.83 -23.62
CA PRO A 374 -19.15 7.16 -23.99
C PRO A 374 -19.02 5.65 -23.83
N LEU A 375 -20.03 5.02 -23.21
CA LEU A 375 -20.01 3.57 -22.98
C LEU A 375 -19.96 2.80 -24.31
N GLU A 376 -20.54 3.34 -25.38
CA GLU A 376 -20.49 2.74 -26.72
C GLU A 376 -19.05 2.63 -27.23
N ASP A 377 -18.19 3.62 -26.94
CA ASP A 377 -16.80 3.60 -27.38
C ASP A 377 -15.96 2.60 -26.58
N ILE A 378 -16.23 2.46 -25.27
CA ILE A 378 -15.61 1.43 -24.43
C ILE A 378 -16.05 0.04 -24.92
N SER A 379 -17.34 -0.12 -25.24
CA SER A 379 -17.94 -1.39 -25.66
C SER A 379 -17.32 -1.95 -26.96
N LYS A 380 -16.87 -1.06 -27.87
CA LYS A 380 -16.12 -1.43 -29.10
C LYS A 380 -14.74 -2.00 -28.80
N VAL A 381 -14.18 -1.74 -27.62
CA VAL A 381 -12.90 -2.30 -27.17
C VAL A 381 -13.13 -3.56 -26.35
N ASP A 382 -13.99 -3.50 -25.34
CA ASP A 382 -14.42 -4.63 -24.53
C ASP A 382 -15.80 -4.38 -23.89
N LEU A 383 -16.74 -5.29 -24.13
CA LEU A 383 -18.12 -5.19 -23.66
C LEU A 383 -18.25 -5.30 -22.14
N LEU A 384 -17.45 -6.16 -21.50
CA LEU A 384 -17.51 -6.33 -20.05
C LEU A 384 -16.86 -5.15 -19.34
N VAL A 385 -15.77 -4.59 -19.88
CA VAL A 385 -15.21 -3.37 -19.30
C VAL A 385 -16.20 -2.21 -19.41
N ALA A 386 -16.93 -2.07 -20.53
CA ALA A 386 -17.96 -1.05 -20.66
C ALA A 386 -19.08 -1.19 -19.63
N GLU A 387 -19.57 -2.41 -19.41
CA GLU A 387 -20.56 -2.70 -18.37
C GLU A 387 -19.99 -2.42 -16.96
N GLY A 388 -18.72 -2.75 -16.72
CA GLY A 388 -18.07 -2.47 -15.44
C GLY A 388 -17.97 -0.97 -15.16
N VAL A 389 -17.60 -0.18 -16.16
CA VAL A 389 -17.57 1.30 -16.07
C VAL A 389 -18.97 1.86 -15.84
N ARG A 390 -19.99 1.36 -16.53
CA ARG A 390 -21.39 1.76 -16.31
C ARG A 390 -21.79 1.55 -14.85
N ARG A 391 -21.52 0.36 -14.29
CA ARG A 391 -21.84 0.02 -12.90
C ARG A 391 -21.14 0.92 -11.89
N ILE A 392 -19.87 1.26 -12.12
CA ILE A 392 -19.15 2.22 -11.28
C ILE A 392 -19.85 3.57 -11.29
N ARG A 393 -20.17 4.10 -12.48
CA ARG A 393 -20.85 5.40 -12.63
C ARG A 393 -22.25 5.44 -12.00
N GLU A 394 -22.94 4.31 -11.97
CA GLU A 394 -24.28 4.17 -11.38
C GLU A 394 -24.28 3.72 -9.91
N GLY A 395 -23.11 3.40 -9.34
CA GLY A 395 -23.00 2.89 -7.97
C GLY A 395 -23.51 1.45 -7.79
N GLU A 396 -23.61 0.67 -8.85
CA GLU A 396 -24.10 -0.72 -8.84
C GLU A 396 -22.99 -1.72 -8.47
N LEU A 397 -22.34 -1.50 -7.33
CA LEU A 397 -21.19 -2.28 -6.86
C LEU A 397 -21.55 -3.12 -5.64
N GLU A 398 -20.88 -4.27 -5.48
CA GLU A 398 -20.92 -5.04 -4.23
C GLU A 398 -19.72 -4.64 -3.37
N VAL A 399 -19.98 -3.93 -2.29
CA VAL A 399 -18.95 -3.45 -1.35
C VAL A 399 -18.98 -4.31 -0.09
N LEU A 400 -17.88 -4.99 0.18
CA LEU A 400 -17.67 -5.78 1.39
C LEU A 400 -16.61 -5.08 2.23
N PRO A 401 -16.98 -4.41 3.34
CA PRO A 401 -16.03 -3.62 4.11
C PRO A 401 -14.99 -4.49 4.79
N GLY A 402 -13.77 -3.97 4.87
CA GLY A 402 -12.66 -4.52 5.61
C GLY A 402 -12.83 -4.29 7.11
N TYR A 403 -12.21 -5.16 7.90
CA TYR A 403 -12.32 -5.16 9.35
C TYR A 403 -11.17 -5.92 9.99
N ASP A 404 -10.77 -5.52 11.20
CA ASP A 404 -9.79 -6.21 12.03
C ASP A 404 -8.52 -6.64 11.26
N GLY A 405 -8.00 -5.76 10.40
CA GLY A 405 -6.78 -5.93 9.61
C GLY A 405 -6.96 -6.62 8.24
N GLU A 406 -8.18 -7.03 7.89
CA GLU A 406 -8.52 -7.68 6.61
C GLU A 406 -9.03 -6.61 5.65
N TYR A 407 -8.43 -6.51 4.45
CA TYR A 407 -8.92 -5.58 3.43
C TYR A 407 -10.34 -5.92 3.02
N GLY A 408 -11.12 -4.88 2.77
CA GLY A 408 -12.41 -5.00 2.12
C GLY A 408 -12.26 -5.38 0.65
N LYS A 409 -13.38 -5.54 -0.02
CA LYS A 409 -13.44 -5.87 -1.44
C LYS A 409 -14.57 -5.10 -2.08
N VAL A 410 -14.25 -4.33 -3.12
CA VAL A 410 -15.24 -3.77 -4.04
C VAL A 410 -15.27 -4.67 -5.26
N ARG A 411 -16.44 -5.22 -5.57
CA ARG A 411 -16.64 -6.08 -6.74
C ARG A 411 -17.55 -5.36 -7.72
N VAL A 412 -17.07 -5.26 -8.95
CA VAL A 412 -17.83 -4.68 -10.07
C VAL A 412 -18.86 -5.69 -10.58
N PHE A 413 -18.48 -6.98 -10.61
CA PHE A 413 -19.35 -8.08 -11.06
C PHE A 413 -19.65 -9.08 -9.95
N ARG A 414 -20.94 -9.35 -9.73
CA ARG A 414 -21.36 -10.44 -8.83
C ARG A 414 -21.04 -11.81 -9.45
N GLU A 415 -21.02 -12.83 -8.60
CA GLU A 415 -20.75 -14.21 -9.00
C GLU A 415 -21.80 -14.71 -10.02
N GLY A 416 -21.33 -15.26 -11.14
CA GLY A 416 -22.18 -15.76 -12.23
C GLY A 416 -22.79 -14.71 -13.18
N GLU A 417 -22.69 -13.40 -12.90
CA GLU A 417 -23.21 -12.36 -13.82
C GLU A 417 -22.39 -12.24 -15.11
N ARG A 418 -21.08 -12.46 -15.00
CA ARG A 418 -20.14 -12.42 -16.15
C ARG A 418 -20.52 -13.43 -17.22
N GLU A 419 -20.86 -14.64 -16.80
CA GLU A 419 -21.24 -15.76 -17.68
C GLU A 419 -22.58 -15.50 -18.36
N LYS A 420 -23.54 -14.90 -17.64
CA LYS A 420 -24.83 -14.49 -18.21
C LYS A 420 -24.66 -13.41 -19.26
N LEU A 421 -23.84 -12.39 -19.00
CA LEU A 421 -23.56 -11.31 -19.95
C LEU A 421 -22.81 -11.83 -21.18
N ARG A 422 -21.78 -12.67 -20.99
CA ARG A 422 -21.10 -13.35 -22.13
C ARG A 422 -22.06 -14.22 -22.94
N GLY A 423 -22.99 -14.93 -22.28
CA GLY A 423 -24.01 -15.76 -22.92
C GLY A 423 -25.08 -14.95 -23.66
N GLN A 424 -25.48 -13.78 -23.15
CA GLN A 424 -26.41 -12.86 -23.80
C GLN A 424 -25.78 -12.15 -25.00
N VAL A 425 -24.49 -11.81 -24.93
CA VAL A 425 -23.73 -11.27 -26.07
C VAL A 425 -23.64 -12.30 -27.20
N ALA A 426 -23.45 -13.59 -26.87
CA ALA A 426 -23.44 -14.67 -27.86
C ALA A 426 -24.80 -14.88 -28.58
N LEU A 427 -25.90 -14.30 -28.06
CA LEU A 427 -27.25 -14.40 -28.64
C LEU A 427 -27.58 -13.26 -29.64
N ILE A 428 -26.71 -12.25 -29.80
CA ILE A 428 -27.02 -11.02 -30.57
C ILE A 428 -26.33 -10.96 -31.96
N GLU A 429 -25.52 -11.94 -32.37
CA GLU A 429 -24.93 -11.96 -33.73
C GLU A 429 -25.64 -12.93 -34.71
N LEU A 430 -26.19 -12.38 -35.80
CA LEU A 430 -26.52 -13.04 -37.09
C LEU A 430 -25.40 -12.74 -38.12
N PRO A 431 -25.18 -13.51 -39.21
CA PRO A 431 -25.42 -14.92 -39.48
C PRO A 431 -24.09 -15.73 -39.57
N SER A 432 -24.23 -17.05 -39.41
CA SER A 432 -23.19 -18.07 -39.37
C SER A 432 -22.35 -18.17 -40.65
N ARG A 433 -21.01 -18.24 -40.48
CA ARG A 433 -20.14 -18.95 -41.43
C ARG A 433 -20.01 -20.40 -40.98
N GLU A 434 -20.32 -21.28 -41.93
CA GLU A 434 -20.51 -22.72 -41.79
C GLU A 434 -19.38 -23.41 -41.00
N ARG A 435 -19.78 -24.09 -39.93
CA ARG A 435 -18.99 -25.15 -39.30
C ARG A 435 -19.22 -26.43 -40.09
N THR A 436 -18.19 -26.94 -40.73
CA THR A 436 -18.13 -28.36 -41.11
C THR A 436 -17.91 -29.19 -39.86
N GLU A 437 -18.90 -30.03 -39.55
CA GLU A 437 -18.88 -31.00 -38.47
C GLU A 437 -17.82 -32.10 -38.70
N SER A 438 -17.31 -32.64 -37.60
CA SER A 438 -16.79 -34.00 -37.55
C SER A 438 -17.16 -34.60 -36.17
N PRO A 439 -17.41 -35.91 -36.13
CA PRO A 439 -18.54 -36.48 -35.39
C PRO A 439 -18.25 -36.81 -33.92
N GLU A 440 -19.33 -36.89 -33.14
CA GLU A 440 -19.36 -37.34 -31.76
C GLU A 440 -18.80 -38.76 -31.58
N LEU A 441 -17.93 -38.92 -30.58
CA LEU A 441 -17.67 -40.22 -29.93
C LEU A 441 -17.64 -40.07 -28.42
N SER A 442 -18.36 -40.99 -27.77
CA SER A 442 -18.65 -41.11 -26.35
C SER A 442 -17.43 -41.25 -25.44
N PHE A 443 -17.51 -40.65 -24.24
CA PHE A 443 -16.49 -40.72 -23.19
C PHE A 443 -16.56 -42.04 -22.39
N PRO A 444 -15.43 -42.76 -22.22
CA PRO A 444 -15.22 -43.63 -21.07
C PRO A 444 -14.61 -42.85 -19.90
N ALA A 445 -14.85 -43.38 -18.70
CA ALA A 445 -14.59 -42.76 -17.41
C ALA A 445 -13.14 -42.36 -17.14
N VAL A 446 -13.03 -41.33 -16.30
CA VAL A 446 -11.84 -40.74 -15.69
C VAL A 446 -10.78 -41.78 -15.34
N GLN A 447 -9.61 -41.67 -15.96
CA GLN A 447 -8.36 -42.16 -15.42
C GLN A 447 -7.33 -41.02 -15.39
N SER A 448 -6.78 -40.84 -14.19
CA SER A 448 -5.49 -40.24 -13.83
C SER A 448 -4.64 -39.78 -15.02
N ARG A 449 -4.50 -38.46 -15.20
CA ARG A 449 -3.55 -37.88 -16.15
C ARG A 449 -2.13 -38.07 -15.61
N THR A 450 -1.37 -38.95 -16.26
CA THR A 450 0.08 -38.90 -16.27
C THR A 450 0.58 -37.68 -17.05
N ARG A 451 1.60 -37.04 -16.46
CA ARG A 451 2.49 -35.97 -16.94
C ARG A 451 2.80 -36.01 -18.45
N GLY A 452 2.77 -34.85 -19.11
CA GLY A 452 3.30 -34.70 -20.47
C GLY A 452 2.86 -33.44 -21.23
N GLU A 453 3.17 -32.25 -20.73
CA GLU A 453 3.36 -31.05 -21.57
C GLU A 453 4.75 -30.49 -21.27
N VAL A 454 5.53 -30.26 -22.33
CA VAL A 454 6.95 -29.90 -22.24
C VAL A 454 7.07 -28.45 -21.74
N VAL A 455 7.34 -28.30 -20.44
CA VAL A 455 7.75 -27.04 -19.83
C VAL A 455 9.16 -26.71 -20.38
N PRO A 456 9.41 -25.49 -20.90
CA PRO A 456 10.74 -25.11 -21.40
C PRO A 456 11.80 -25.27 -20.30
N GLU A 457 13.01 -25.69 -20.67
CA GLU A 457 14.09 -25.94 -19.70
C GLU A 457 14.37 -24.69 -18.85
N PRO A 458 14.30 -24.78 -17.51
CA PRO A 458 14.49 -23.64 -16.61
C PRO A 458 15.87 -22.98 -16.64
N SER A 459 16.83 -23.43 -17.45
CA SER A 459 18.17 -22.84 -17.58
C SER A 459 18.28 -21.75 -18.66
N ALA A 460 17.23 -21.51 -19.46
CA ALA A 460 17.30 -20.57 -20.57
C ALA A 460 17.65 -19.14 -20.11
N GLY A 461 18.79 -18.61 -20.57
CA GLY A 461 19.23 -17.23 -20.33
C GLY A 461 20.18 -17.03 -19.15
N LEU A 462 20.66 -18.11 -18.52
CA LEU A 462 21.67 -18.07 -17.46
C LEU A 462 23.10 -18.08 -18.04
N ASP A 463 24.05 -17.49 -17.31
CA ASP A 463 25.47 -17.66 -17.64
C ASP A 463 25.99 -19.04 -17.19
N PRO A 464 27.14 -19.52 -17.69
CA PRO A 464 27.63 -20.87 -17.39
C PRO A 464 27.79 -21.18 -15.90
N SER A 465 28.16 -20.18 -15.08
CA SER A 465 28.33 -20.37 -13.64
C SER A 465 26.99 -20.44 -12.91
N GLN A 466 25.99 -19.70 -13.38
CA GLN A 466 24.62 -19.79 -12.88
C GLN A 466 23.96 -21.11 -13.30
N GLU A 467 24.19 -21.59 -14.52
CA GLU A 467 23.73 -22.90 -14.96
C GLU A 467 24.34 -24.02 -14.11
N GLU A 468 25.64 -23.96 -13.82
CA GLU A 468 26.32 -24.92 -12.94
C GLU A 468 25.71 -24.92 -11.53
N ALA A 469 25.43 -23.74 -10.96
CA ALA A 469 24.78 -23.61 -9.66
C ALA A 469 23.34 -24.18 -9.66
N VAL A 470 22.57 -23.94 -10.73
CA VAL A 470 21.18 -24.41 -10.87
C VAL A 470 21.11 -25.92 -11.07
N ASN A 471 22.10 -26.53 -11.74
CA ASN A 471 22.11 -27.97 -12.05
C ASN A 471 22.87 -28.81 -11.02
N SER A 472 23.62 -28.19 -10.11
CA SER A 472 24.43 -28.90 -9.11
C SER A 472 23.61 -29.88 -8.25
N PRO A 473 24.06 -31.14 -8.05
CA PRO A 473 23.42 -32.06 -7.13
C PRO A 473 23.81 -31.78 -5.67
N GLY A 474 22.87 -31.89 -4.73
CA GLY A 474 23.14 -31.75 -3.29
C GLY A 474 23.27 -30.30 -2.77
N PRO A 475 23.92 -30.08 -1.61
CA PRO A 475 24.12 -28.75 -1.04
C PRO A 475 25.06 -27.87 -1.87
N VAL A 476 24.63 -26.64 -2.16
CA VAL A 476 25.36 -25.69 -3.02
C VAL A 476 25.48 -24.36 -2.30
N VAL A 477 26.67 -23.76 -2.34
CA VAL A 477 26.91 -22.40 -1.86
C VAL A 477 27.31 -21.53 -3.05
N VAL A 478 26.54 -20.48 -3.32
CA VAL A 478 26.80 -19.53 -4.41
C VAL A 478 27.44 -18.27 -3.84
N VAL A 479 28.74 -18.10 -4.09
CA VAL A 479 29.49 -16.90 -3.67
C VAL A 479 29.63 -15.97 -4.87
N ALA A 480 28.93 -14.85 -4.86
CA ALA A 480 29.00 -13.88 -5.94
C ALA A 480 28.85 -12.43 -5.45
N GLY A 481 29.46 -11.49 -6.18
CA GLY A 481 29.43 -10.06 -5.87
C GLY A 481 28.02 -9.44 -6.02
N PRO A 482 27.81 -8.20 -5.56
CA PRO A 482 26.54 -7.49 -5.78
C PRO A 482 26.18 -7.42 -7.28
N GLY A 483 24.91 -7.57 -7.62
CA GLY A 483 24.41 -7.44 -9.00
C GLY A 483 24.66 -8.62 -9.95
N THR A 484 25.25 -9.72 -9.45
CA THR A 484 25.60 -10.93 -10.25
C THR A 484 24.45 -11.92 -10.44
N GLY A 485 23.24 -11.58 -9.99
CA GLY A 485 22.05 -12.40 -10.21
C GLY A 485 21.83 -13.56 -9.22
N LYS A 486 22.47 -13.59 -8.04
CA LYS A 486 22.30 -14.62 -6.99
C LYS A 486 20.84 -15.02 -6.72
N THR A 487 19.99 -14.02 -6.45
CA THR A 487 18.55 -14.21 -6.22
C THR A 487 17.86 -14.81 -7.45
N GLY A 488 18.30 -14.44 -8.65
CA GLY A 488 17.84 -15.06 -9.90
C GLY A 488 18.25 -16.53 -9.98
N THR A 489 19.50 -16.85 -9.68
CA THR A 489 20.00 -18.24 -9.62
C THR A 489 19.17 -19.10 -8.66
N LEU A 490 18.80 -18.58 -7.48
CA LEU A 490 17.92 -19.30 -6.53
C LEU A 490 16.51 -19.55 -7.10
N ALA A 491 15.93 -18.57 -7.78
CA ALA A 491 14.62 -18.72 -8.41
C ALA A 491 14.65 -19.79 -9.53
N HIS A 492 15.70 -19.75 -10.37
CA HIS A 492 15.92 -20.77 -11.39
C HIS A 492 16.20 -22.15 -10.81
N ARG A 493 16.86 -22.24 -9.64
CA ARG A 493 17.03 -23.50 -8.91
C ARG A 493 15.69 -24.06 -8.41
N ALA A 494 14.82 -23.24 -7.82
CA ALA A 494 13.48 -23.68 -7.44
C ALA A 494 12.68 -24.18 -8.65
N ALA A 495 12.72 -23.44 -9.75
CA ALA A 495 12.07 -23.81 -11.00
C ALA A 495 12.61 -25.14 -11.57
N ARG A 496 13.94 -25.35 -11.52
CA ARG A 496 14.58 -26.59 -11.94
C ARG A 496 14.12 -27.78 -11.12
N LEU A 497 14.04 -27.65 -9.79
CA LEU A 497 13.56 -28.72 -8.91
C LEU A 497 12.12 -29.13 -9.27
N ILE A 498 11.24 -28.16 -9.51
CA ILE A 498 9.84 -28.41 -9.93
C ILE A 498 9.80 -29.15 -11.27
N TRP A 499 10.59 -28.68 -12.23
CA TRP A 499 10.73 -29.31 -13.55
C TRP A 499 11.20 -30.77 -13.46
N GLU A 500 12.14 -31.06 -12.55
CA GLU A 500 12.64 -32.41 -12.29
C GLU A 500 11.63 -33.31 -11.55
N GLY A 501 10.50 -32.78 -11.07
CA GLY A 501 9.46 -33.57 -10.41
C GLY A 501 9.35 -33.41 -8.91
N VAL A 502 10.09 -32.49 -8.31
CA VAL A 502 9.90 -32.14 -6.91
C VAL A 502 8.55 -31.45 -6.75
N SER A 503 7.73 -31.94 -5.81
CA SER A 503 6.49 -31.24 -5.46
C SER A 503 6.83 -29.85 -4.92
N PRO A 504 6.22 -28.77 -5.43
CA PRO A 504 6.47 -27.41 -4.97
C PRO A 504 6.34 -27.23 -3.44
N GLU A 505 5.44 -28.00 -2.81
CA GLU A 505 5.21 -28.00 -1.36
C GLU A 505 6.43 -28.42 -0.53
N TYR A 506 7.40 -29.10 -1.16
CA TYR A 506 8.64 -29.53 -0.53
C TYR A 506 9.80 -28.53 -0.67
N ILE A 507 9.55 -27.36 -1.27
CA ILE A 507 10.55 -26.32 -1.54
C ILE A 507 10.28 -25.11 -0.65
N ALA A 508 11.29 -24.69 0.12
CA ALA A 508 11.27 -23.49 0.94
C ALA A 508 12.36 -22.49 0.50
N ALA A 509 11.95 -21.26 0.22
CA ALA A 509 12.83 -20.13 -0.07
C ALA A 509 12.82 -19.10 1.08
N VAL A 510 13.89 -19.08 1.87
CA VAL A 510 14.08 -18.18 3.00
C VAL A 510 14.84 -16.93 2.54
N THR A 511 14.32 -15.76 2.88
CA THR A 511 14.88 -14.45 2.51
C THR A 511 14.98 -13.55 3.74
N PHE A 512 15.71 -12.44 3.65
CA PHE A 512 15.86 -11.54 4.79
C PHE A 512 14.65 -10.61 5.03
N THR A 513 13.88 -10.29 3.99
CA THR A 513 12.74 -9.37 4.07
C THR A 513 11.47 -9.93 3.44
N ASN A 514 10.29 -9.51 3.92
CA ASN A 514 9.01 -9.91 3.32
C ASN A 514 8.87 -9.49 1.85
N ARG A 515 9.51 -8.37 1.48
CA ARG A 515 9.58 -7.91 0.09
C ARG A 515 10.38 -8.88 -0.77
N ALA A 516 11.57 -9.27 -0.33
CA ALA A 516 12.41 -10.24 -1.03
C ALA A 516 11.70 -11.61 -1.17
N ALA A 517 10.97 -12.04 -0.13
CA ALA A 517 10.13 -13.24 -0.23
C ALA A 517 9.04 -13.10 -1.31
N GLY A 518 8.37 -11.93 -1.40
CA GLY A 518 7.41 -11.63 -2.45
C GLY A 518 8.02 -11.69 -3.85
N GLU A 519 9.15 -11.00 -4.03
CA GLU A 519 9.90 -10.97 -5.30
C GLU A 519 10.40 -12.37 -5.69
N MET A 520 10.84 -13.19 -4.73
CA MET A 520 11.25 -14.58 -4.97
C MET A 520 10.08 -15.43 -5.50
N ARG A 521 8.88 -15.33 -4.89
CA ARG A 521 7.69 -16.05 -5.38
C ARG A 521 7.33 -15.65 -6.81
N GLU A 522 7.37 -14.35 -7.10
CA GLU A 522 7.10 -13.84 -8.44
C GLU A 522 8.12 -14.33 -9.47
N ARG A 523 9.41 -14.37 -9.12
CA ARG A 523 10.48 -14.90 -9.99
C ARG A 523 10.35 -16.40 -10.24
N VAL A 524 10.00 -17.21 -9.24
CA VAL A 524 9.76 -18.65 -9.48
C VAL A 524 8.52 -18.85 -10.35
N ARG A 525 7.45 -18.09 -10.07
CA ARG A 525 6.20 -18.12 -10.85
C ARG A 525 6.40 -17.69 -12.29
N SER A 526 7.29 -16.74 -12.58
CA SER A 526 7.56 -16.33 -13.96
C SER A 526 8.25 -17.43 -14.78
N ILE A 527 8.91 -18.40 -14.15
CA ILE A 527 9.61 -19.51 -14.82
C ILE A 527 8.69 -20.72 -15.00
N VAL A 528 8.01 -21.18 -13.94
CA VAL A 528 7.20 -22.43 -13.98
C VAL A 528 5.68 -22.21 -13.96
N GLY A 529 5.23 -20.96 -13.98
CA GLY A 529 3.80 -20.63 -14.00
C GLY A 529 3.07 -21.03 -12.72
N GLU A 530 1.86 -21.58 -12.85
CA GLU A 530 0.98 -21.89 -11.71
C GLU A 530 1.51 -23.02 -10.82
N GLU A 531 2.46 -23.84 -11.29
CA GLU A 531 3.13 -24.85 -10.47
C GLU A 531 3.92 -24.22 -9.30
N ALA A 532 4.30 -22.93 -9.39
CA ALA A 532 4.98 -22.24 -8.30
C ALA A 532 4.13 -22.05 -7.04
N ARG A 533 2.79 -22.23 -7.08
CA ARG A 533 1.89 -21.91 -5.96
C ARG A 533 2.18 -22.69 -4.67
N GLY A 534 2.77 -23.88 -4.76
CA GLY A 534 3.12 -24.68 -3.58
C GLY A 534 4.46 -24.31 -2.94
N VAL A 535 5.31 -23.51 -3.61
CA VAL A 535 6.61 -23.13 -3.04
C VAL A 535 6.41 -22.21 -1.85
N TRP A 536 6.90 -22.63 -0.68
CA TRP A 536 6.94 -21.77 0.49
C TRP A 536 8.04 -20.74 0.30
N ALA A 537 7.74 -19.45 0.49
CA ALA A 537 8.77 -18.43 0.59
C ALA A 537 8.45 -17.47 1.72
N GLY A 538 9.45 -17.02 2.47
CA GLY A 538 9.24 -16.18 3.64
C GLY A 538 10.54 -15.72 4.28
N THR A 539 10.44 -15.10 5.45
CA THR A 539 11.61 -14.77 6.28
C THR A 539 11.91 -15.88 7.28
N PHE A 540 13.09 -15.86 7.93
CA PHE A 540 13.40 -16.77 9.05
C PHE A 540 12.31 -16.74 10.14
N HIS A 541 11.82 -15.56 10.52
CA HIS A 541 10.73 -15.44 11.50
C HIS A 541 9.41 -16.05 10.99
N SER A 542 9.13 -15.91 9.69
CA SER A 542 7.94 -16.54 9.08
C SER A 542 8.07 -18.07 9.05
N LEU A 543 9.27 -18.59 8.82
CA LEU A 543 9.56 -20.04 8.88
C LEU A 543 9.38 -20.55 10.32
N CYS A 544 9.92 -19.83 11.30
CA CYS A 544 9.76 -20.18 12.71
C CYS A 544 8.28 -20.20 13.12
N LEU A 545 7.51 -19.22 12.66
CA LEU A 545 6.06 -19.17 12.91
C LEU A 545 5.34 -20.39 12.31
N GLU A 546 5.69 -20.78 11.10
CA GLU A 546 5.15 -21.95 10.40
C GLU A 546 5.49 -23.25 11.16
N LEU A 547 6.74 -23.41 11.59
CA LEU A 547 7.19 -24.56 12.38
C LEU A 547 6.47 -24.64 13.73
N LEU A 548 6.43 -23.54 14.48
CA LEU A 548 5.85 -23.49 15.82
C LEU A 548 4.34 -23.71 15.82
N ARG A 549 3.62 -23.17 14.84
CA ARG A 549 2.16 -23.33 14.74
C ARG A 549 1.76 -24.64 14.07
N GLY A 550 2.45 -25.00 12.98
CA GLY A 550 2.14 -26.19 12.19
C GLY A 550 2.56 -27.47 12.91
N ILE A 551 3.86 -27.61 13.17
CA ILE A 551 4.44 -28.83 13.78
C ILE A 551 4.29 -28.77 15.30
N GLY A 552 4.61 -27.63 15.91
CA GLY A 552 4.57 -27.47 17.36
C GLY A 552 3.16 -27.35 17.94
N GLY A 553 2.12 -27.16 17.11
CA GLY A 553 0.73 -26.97 17.54
C GLY A 553 0.53 -25.79 18.49
N ARG A 554 1.46 -24.83 18.52
CA ARG A 554 1.45 -23.73 19.50
C ARG A 554 0.53 -22.60 19.06
N SER A 555 -0.21 -22.04 20.01
CA SER A 555 -1.03 -20.83 19.80
C SER A 555 -0.49 -19.70 20.66
N PHE A 556 -0.09 -18.61 20.02
CA PHE A 556 0.45 -17.42 20.67
C PHE A 556 0.28 -16.16 19.81
N ARG A 557 0.39 -14.99 20.46
CA ARG A 557 0.46 -13.69 19.80
C ARG A 557 1.91 -13.24 19.69
N VAL A 558 2.30 -12.75 18.51
CA VAL A 558 3.61 -12.12 18.32
C VAL A 558 3.51 -10.66 18.71
N VAL A 559 4.47 -10.16 19.48
CA VAL A 559 4.56 -8.75 19.89
C VAL A 559 5.66 -8.02 19.13
N ASP A 560 5.47 -6.71 18.94
CA ASP A 560 6.50 -5.85 18.38
C ASP A 560 7.52 -5.40 19.44
N ASP A 561 8.57 -4.70 19.00
CA ASP A 561 9.63 -4.21 19.88
C ASP A 561 9.14 -3.20 20.93
N VAL A 562 8.05 -2.47 20.67
CA VAL A 562 7.52 -1.48 21.62
C VAL A 562 6.82 -2.22 22.76
N GLU A 563 5.95 -3.17 22.43
CA GLU A 563 5.30 -4.04 23.39
C GLU A 563 6.31 -4.88 24.17
N ALA A 564 7.30 -5.47 23.48
CA ALA A 564 8.36 -6.27 24.09
C ALA A 564 9.16 -5.46 25.12
N ARG A 565 9.51 -4.20 24.81
CA ARG A 565 10.17 -3.27 25.74
C ARG A 565 9.30 -2.92 26.94
N GLY A 566 7.99 -2.73 26.74
CA GLY A 566 7.04 -2.50 27.83
C GLY A 566 6.99 -3.68 28.80
N ILE A 567 6.95 -4.91 28.26
CA ILE A 567 6.98 -6.14 29.08
C ILE A 567 8.30 -6.27 29.85
N LEU A 568 9.43 -5.91 29.23
CA LEU A 568 10.71 -5.91 29.93
C LEU A 568 10.75 -4.85 31.05
N GLU A 569 10.16 -3.68 30.84
CA GLU A 569 10.04 -2.64 31.87
C GLU A 569 9.29 -3.15 33.11
N GLU A 570 8.18 -3.86 32.91
CA GLU A 570 7.45 -4.49 34.03
C GLU A 570 8.31 -5.51 34.79
N VAL A 571 9.15 -6.27 34.10
CA VAL A 571 10.05 -7.26 34.70
C VAL A 571 11.13 -6.57 35.54
N LEU A 572 11.69 -5.46 35.04
CA LEU A 572 12.67 -4.67 35.77
C LEU A 572 12.07 -4.06 37.05
N VAL A 573 10.85 -3.53 36.95
CA VAL A 573 10.10 -3.00 38.12
C VAL A 573 9.84 -4.09 39.15
N ALA A 574 9.35 -5.27 38.72
CA ALA A 574 9.05 -6.37 39.61
C ALA A 574 10.29 -6.97 40.32
N ARG A 575 11.48 -6.78 39.74
CA ARG A 575 12.75 -7.28 40.28
C ARG A 575 13.58 -6.20 41.01
N GLU A 576 13.07 -4.97 41.09
CA GLU A 576 13.79 -3.80 41.61
C GLU A 576 15.16 -3.56 40.93
N GLU A 577 15.28 -3.94 39.64
CA GLU A 577 16.50 -3.79 38.85
C GLU A 577 16.54 -2.42 38.16
N LYS A 578 17.68 -1.71 38.27
CA LYS A 578 17.87 -0.40 37.63
C LYS A 578 18.35 -0.56 36.19
N GLY A 579 17.73 0.17 35.26
CA GLY A 579 18.18 0.26 33.87
C GLY A 579 17.11 0.85 32.95
N ARG A 580 17.50 1.28 31.75
CA ARG A 580 16.53 1.66 30.71
C ARG A 580 16.10 0.41 29.95
N ALA A 581 14.80 0.09 29.96
CA ALA A 581 14.25 -1.09 29.29
C ALA A 581 14.67 -1.18 27.80
N SER A 582 14.67 -0.06 27.06
CA SER A 582 15.12 -0.05 25.66
C SER A 582 16.57 -0.53 25.50
N ALA A 583 17.49 0.00 26.32
CA ALA A 583 18.91 -0.33 26.22
C ALA A 583 19.19 -1.79 26.62
N LEU A 584 18.47 -2.28 27.63
CA LEU A 584 18.56 -3.68 28.08
C LEU A 584 17.95 -4.65 27.07
N TYR A 585 16.79 -4.32 26.50
CA TYR A 585 16.16 -5.11 25.43
C TYR A 585 17.10 -5.24 24.23
N GLU A 586 17.69 -4.13 23.76
CA GLU A 586 18.67 -4.17 22.67
C GLU A 586 19.92 -4.98 23.02
N ALA A 587 20.37 -4.94 24.27
CA ALA A 587 21.49 -5.77 24.73
C ALA A 587 21.13 -7.26 24.71
N LEU A 588 19.90 -7.61 25.13
CA LEU A 588 19.38 -8.97 25.06
C LEU A 588 19.29 -9.46 23.61
N CYS A 589 18.70 -8.69 22.70
CA CYS A 589 18.63 -9.05 21.27
C CYS A 589 20.05 -9.27 20.69
N ARG A 590 21.02 -8.39 20.99
CA ARG A 590 22.40 -8.55 20.52
C ARG A 590 23.08 -9.80 21.07
N ALA A 591 22.88 -10.11 22.35
CA ALA A 591 23.41 -11.33 22.97
C ALA A 591 22.80 -12.59 22.34
N ARG A 592 21.48 -12.56 22.13
CA ARG A 592 20.70 -13.66 21.54
C ARG A 592 21.08 -13.93 20.09
N ALA A 593 21.29 -12.88 19.29
CA ALA A 593 21.79 -13.00 17.91
C ALA A 593 23.20 -13.62 17.85
N ARG A 594 24.01 -13.49 18.90
CA ARG A 594 25.32 -14.18 19.06
C ARG A 594 25.21 -15.60 19.59
N GLY A 595 23.99 -16.11 19.84
CA GLY A 595 23.75 -17.45 20.36
C GLY A 595 23.97 -17.61 21.86
N GLU A 596 23.96 -16.51 22.62
CA GLU A 596 24.04 -16.56 24.08
C GLU A 596 22.68 -16.97 24.66
N GLU A 597 22.66 -18.00 25.52
CA GLU A 597 21.43 -18.52 26.16
C GLU A 597 20.85 -17.53 27.20
N GLY A 598 21.62 -16.49 27.57
CA GLY A 598 21.22 -15.39 28.43
C GLY A 598 21.48 -15.61 29.93
N GLY A 599 20.90 -14.74 30.75
CA GLY A 599 21.03 -14.75 32.22
C GLY A 599 19.67 -14.60 32.92
N GLU A 600 19.68 -14.36 34.24
CA GLU A 600 18.46 -14.34 35.06
C GLU A 600 17.39 -13.34 34.57
N LEU A 601 17.81 -12.18 34.06
CA LEU A 601 16.90 -11.17 33.50
C LEU A 601 16.16 -11.70 32.26
N LEU A 602 16.86 -12.39 31.35
CA LEU A 602 16.23 -13.01 30.19
C LEU A 602 15.26 -14.11 30.63
N ALA A 603 15.64 -14.94 31.61
CA ALA A 603 14.76 -15.99 32.12
C ALA A 603 13.47 -15.41 32.71
N ALA A 604 13.57 -14.31 33.48
CA ALA A 604 12.42 -13.61 34.02
C ALA A 604 11.55 -12.96 32.92
N TYR A 605 12.19 -12.38 31.91
CA TYR A 605 11.52 -11.80 30.75
C TYR A 605 10.75 -12.83 29.93
N ARG A 606 11.40 -13.94 29.56
CA ARG A 606 10.76 -15.07 28.87
C ARG A 606 9.59 -15.63 29.66
N LYS A 607 9.76 -15.78 30.98
CA LYS A 607 8.66 -16.23 31.85
C LYS A 607 7.46 -15.28 31.77
N ARG A 608 7.67 -13.97 31.83
CA ARG A 608 6.60 -12.97 31.71
C ARG A 608 5.91 -13.03 30.35
N LEU A 609 6.68 -13.16 29.26
CA LEU A 609 6.12 -13.35 27.91
C LEU A 609 5.22 -14.58 27.85
N ARG A 610 5.66 -15.72 28.41
CA ARG A 610 4.89 -16.97 28.44
C ARG A 610 3.63 -16.87 29.28
N GLU A 611 3.67 -16.18 30.43
CA GLU A 611 2.49 -15.91 31.26
C GLU A 611 1.40 -15.16 30.48
N TYR A 612 1.79 -14.31 29.52
CA TYR A 612 0.87 -13.56 28.66
C TYR A 612 0.53 -14.27 27.34
N GLY A 613 1.10 -15.44 27.06
CA GLY A 613 0.94 -16.12 25.78
C GLY A 613 1.56 -15.33 24.60
N LEU A 614 2.65 -14.60 24.87
CA LEU A 614 3.31 -13.68 23.94
C LEU A 614 4.70 -14.19 23.54
N TRP A 615 5.06 -13.93 22.29
CA TRP A 615 6.37 -14.21 21.71
C TRP A 615 6.87 -12.95 21.01
N ASP A 616 8.10 -12.54 21.26
CA ASP A 616 8.76 -11.56 20.40
C ASP A 616 9.48 -12.27 19.24
N TYR A 617 10.16 -11.51 18.39
CA TYR A 617 10.89 -12.05 17.25
C TYR A 617 12.04 -12.99 17.64
N GLU A 618 12.75 -12.70 18.73
CA GLU A 618 13.85 -13.54 19.21
C GLU A 618 13.33 -14.87 19.77
N GLU A 619 12.22 -14.86 20.50
CA GLU A 619 11.60 -16.06 21.06
C GLU A 619 11.05 -16.98 19.97
N LEU A 620 10.58 -16.45 18.84
CA LEU A 620 10.18 -17.30 17.70
C LEU A 620 11.33 -18.19 17.23
N LEU A 621 12.51 -17.59 17.08
CA LEU A 621 13.67 -18.28 16.54
C LEU A 621 14.20 -19.35 17.50
N TRP A 622 14.33 -18.99 18.77
CA TRP A 622 14.85 -19.92 19.77
C TRP A 622 13.87 -21.03 20.11
N ASP A 623 12.57 -20.75 20.21
CA ASP A 623 11.59 -21.81 20.44
C ASP A 623 11.46 -22.73 19.22
N ALA A 624 11.69 -22.24 18.00
CA ALA A 624 11.73 -23.08 16.81
C ALA A 624 12.95 -24.02 16.84
N LEU A 625 14.11 -23.53 17.29
CA LEU A 625 15.29 -24.38 17.53
C LEU A 625 15.01 -25.44 18.61
N ASP A 626 14.38 -25.05 19.72
CA ASP A 626 14.00 -25.98 20.78
C ASP A 626 13.02 -27.06 20.27
N LEU A 627 12.04 -26.66 19.43
CA LEU A 627 11.11 -27.58 18.79
C LEU A 627 11.84 -28.57 17.87
N LEU A 628 12.77 -28.09 17.03
CA LEU A 628 13.55 -28.93 16.13
C LEU A 628 14.61 -29.79 16.85
N GLY A 629 14.80 -29.59 18.15
CA GLY A 629 15.55 -30.51 18.99
C GLY A 629 14.85 -31.85 19.21
N ASP A 630 13.52 -31.91 19.05
CA ASP A 630 12.75 -33.15 19.05
C ASP A 630 12.94 -33.90 17.72
N PRO A 631 13.47 -35.14 17.72
CA PRO A 631 13.67 -35.92 16.50
C PRO A 631 12.41 -36.11 15.66
N GLU A 632 11.22 -36.13 16.28
CA GLU A 632 9.95 -36.28 15.57
C GLU A 632 9.60 -35.02 14.79
N ALA A 633 9.62 -33.86 15.48
CA ALA A 633 9.38 -32.56 14.87
C ALA A 633 10.42 -32.23 13.79
N LEU A 634 11.69 -32.59 14.01
CA LEU A 634 12.74 -32.44 13.02
C LEU A 634 12.50 -33.31 11.78
N ARG A 635 12.01 -34.54 11.96
CA ARG A 635 11.67 -35.42 10.84
C ARG A 635 10.52 -34.83 10.03
N GLU A 636 9.46 -34.38 10.68
CA GLU A 636 8.32 -33.73 10.02
C GLU A 636 8.75 -32.46 9.26
N ALA A 637 9.59 -31.63 9.88
CA ALA A 637 10.13 -30.44 9.23
C ALA A 637 10.97 -30.77 7.98
N ARG A 638 11.80 -31.83 8.05
CA ARG A 638 12.61 -32.30 6.91
C ARG A 638 11.78 -32.94 5.80
N GLU A 639 10.70 -33.64 6.15
CA GLU A 639 9.76 -34.19 5.18
C GLU A 639 9.00 -33.07 4.45
N ARG A 640 8.67 -31.99 5.17
CA ARG A 640 8.00 -30.81 4.63
C ARG A 640 8.91 -29.91 3.81
N PHE A 641 10.16 -29.70 4.24
CA PHE A 641 11.11 -28.79 3.59
C PHE A 641 12.34 -29.55 3.10
N GLN A 642 12.16 -30.37 2.05
CA GLN A 642 13.22 -31.22 1.50
C GLN A 642 14.27 -30.39 0.74
N HIS A 643 13.87 -29.25 0.18
CA HIS A 643 14.75 -28.33 -0.52
C HIS A 643 14.68 -26.94 0.13
N LEU A 644 15.80 -26.54 0.75
CA LEU A 644 15.94 -25.22 1.37
C LEU A 644 16.82 -24.32 0.51
N LEU A 645 16.29 -23.16 0.15
CA LEU A 645 16.95 -22.11 -0.60
C LEU A 645 17.06 -20.88 0.31
N VAL A 646 18.27 -20.41 0.59
CA VAL A 646 18.48 -19.27 1.50
C VAL A 646 19.17 -18.14 0.76
N ASP A 647 18.48 -17.00 0.67
CA ASP A 647 19.05 -15.76 0.11
C ASP A 647 19.70 -14.91 1.21
N GLU A 648 20.65 -14.06 0.81
CA GLU A 648 21.41 -13.18 1.71
C GLU A 648 22.06 -13.91 2.91
N PHE A 649 22.62 -15.10 2.65
CA PHE A 649 23.20 -15.96 3.68
C PHE A 649 24.32 -15.28 4.48
N GLN A 650 24.99 -14.25 3.93
CA GLN A 650 26.01 -13.49 4.65
C GLN A 650 25.47 -12.70 5.85
N ASP A 651 24.16 -12.42 5.89
CA ASP A 651 23.51 -11.63 6.96
C ASP A 651 22.83 -12.52 8.01
N VAL A 652 23.01 -13.84 7.92
CA VAL A 652 22.46 -14.84 8.84
C VAL A 652 23.20 -14.80 10.18
N ASN A 653 22.45 -14.68 11.28
CA ASN A 653 23.00 -14.74 12.63
C ASN A 653 23.15 -16.19 13.14
N LEU A 654 23.79 -16.39 14.30
CA LEU A 654 24.12 -17.74 14.76
C LEU A 654 22.88 -18.62 15.01
N PRO A 655 21.81 -18.16 15.68
CA PRO A 655 20.59 -18.96 15.80
C PRO A 655 19.91 -19.25 14.45
N GLN A 656 19.88 -18.31 13.50
CA GLN A 656 19.36 -18.55 12.16
C GLN A 656 20.20 -19.56 11.37
N TYR A 657 21.51 -19.61 11.58
CA TYR A 657 22.39 -20.63 10.99
C TYR A 657 22.19 -22.02 11.60
N LYS A 658 21.84 -22.08 12.90
CA LYS A 658 21.55 -23.35 13.59
C LYS A 658 20.19 -23.93 13.18
N LEU A 659 19.24 -23.07 12.82
CA LEU A 659 17.90 -23.43 12.35
C LEU A 659 18.02 -24.07 10.96
#